data_AF-A0AA36JKE7-F1
#
_entry.id   AF-A0AA36JKE7-F1
#
_cell.length_a   1.000
_cell.length_b   1.000
_cell.length_c   1.000
_cell.angle_alpha   90.00
_cell.angle_beta   90.00
_cell.angle_gamma   90.00
#
_symmetry.space_group_name_H-M   'P 1'
#
loop_
_entity.id
_entity.type
_entity.pdbx_description
1 polymer ?
#
loop_
_entity_poly.entity_id
_entity_poly.type
_entity_poly.pdbx_seq_one_letter_code
_entity_poly.pdbx_strand_id
1 'polypeptide(L)'
;MLVAQLKSAAKPVHYGDFSPCLSSREGLSATASGKLGGAARVQGSGATPGTPLGRAEKGELQVFPNNNTYSGTWLDGRMHGEGLYVWNDGSEYAGDFRDGFMWGQGEKRWPTGRTYSGEWVQDLMWGNGEMTWPCGEKYTGQFCKGVFHGRGTRCWPNGDSYTGSFRKGEQEGDGSFTSAEEGWVYTGHWVHGLMCGVGKMSWPDGRTYVGQWVDGKRHGTGCLTWPDGARYEGQFASDRVEGHGKKSFPDGSWCEGAFKDGHLHGHCTYHWADDMEFEGLWENSAVVGPGTHRFSDGTEITGDFESRGACGEGVKSWANGCEYTGRLVHNQIHHYGVLKWPDGRCYVGHFKDEAMHGVGMLSWKGTEGDAVYKGYFADNIFHGHGSLELPNGALYEGDFRCGVYHGRGKFHWPDGSTYSGDWHNGEMEGRGTLSHPGGDDTECFVYVGEFVEGEMQGCGCATFPRSDGEVDQYKGDFQCSRIQGCGSLTDASGSRHGSFESGCTVGEKIDASGQVFRGSMARDVAHGPAVMYGAKVTAGFWHNGACQSSLRESLVSAKMGSKVFSAEESAEPNVAGKNKQQNGVALALLPGAVADCLTCDAYAGQVEAGKKHGHGIYVYADDTAFKGEWSEEEHPRKEGPAPEGLASEQ
;
A
#
# COMPACT_ATOMS: atom_id res chain seq x y z
N MET A 1 20.71 39.74 -23.39
CA MET A 1 21.29 38.41 -23.13
C MET A 1 20.80 37.79 -21.81
N LEU A 2 20.42 38.58 -20.80
CA LEU A 2 19.84 38.16 -19.51
C LEU A 2 18.66 37.16 -19.56
N VAL A 3 17.79 37.23 -20.57
CA VAL A 3 16.52 36.47 -20.63
C VAL A 3 16.71 34.98 -21.00
N ALA A 4 17.86 34.60 -21.56
CA ALA A 4 18.08 33.23 -22.02
C ALA A 4 18.49 32.25 -20.89
N GLN A 5 19.08 32.75 -19.80
CA GLN A 5 19.59 31.89 -18.72
C GLN A 5 18.55 31.59 -17.63
N LEU A 6 17.59 32.50 -17.38
CA LEU A 6 16.50 32.31 -16.42
C LEU A 6 15.47 31.25 -16.85
N LYS A 7 15.30 31.02 -18.16
CA LYS A 7 14.36 30.03 -18.71
C LYS A 7 14.74 28.57 -18.46
N SER A 8 15.97 28.28 -18.02
CA SER A 8 16.43 26.90 -17.82
C SER A 8 16.14 26.32 -16.43
N ALA A 9 15.85 27.16 -15.43
CA ALA A 9 15.70 26.73 -14.04
C ALA A 9 14.25 26.47 -13.59
N ALA A 10 13.25 26.78 -14.42
CA ALA A 10 11.83 26.82 -14.05
C ALA A 10 10.93 25.81 -14.80
N LYS A 11 11.42 24.59 -15.09
CA LYS A 11 10.55 23.53 -15.62
C LYS A 11 10.29 22.45 -14.57
N PRO A 12 9.06 22.33 -14.03
CA PRO A 12 8.66 21.17 -13.26
C PRO A 12 8.58 19.94 -14.16
N VAL A 13 9.10 18.82 -13.66
CA VAL A 13 9.02 17.50 -14.30
C VAL A 13 7.64 16.90 -13.99
N HIS A 14 6.83 16.70 -15.02
CA HIS A 14 5.62 15.87 -14.93
C HIS A 14 6.01 14.39 -15.02
N TYR A 15 5.66 13.59 -14.01
CA TYR A 15 5.75 12.13 -14.07
C TYR A 15 4.38 11.54 -14.44
N GLY A 16 4.35 10.82 -15.56
CA GLY A 16 3.18 10.16 -16.12
C GLY A 16 2.95 8.74 -15.60
N ASP A 17 1.75 8.27 -15.89
CA ASP A 17 1.06 7.07 -15.42
C ASP A 17 1.79 5.73 -15.63
N PHE A 18 1.56 4.84 -14.66
CA PHE A 18 1.95 3.43 -14.65
C PHE A 18 0.84 2.54 -15.24
N SER A 19 1.21 1.63 -16.16
CA SER A 19 0.65 0.28 -16.45
C SER A 19 0.79 -0.05 -17.95
N PRO A 20 0.58 -1.30 -18.44
CA PRO A 20 0.55 -2.64 -17.81
C PRO A 20 1.38 -3.68 -18.63
N CYS A 21 1.44 -4.96 -18.21
CA CYS A 21 0.95 -6.10 -19.00
C CYS A 21 1.41 -7.50 -18.52
N LEU A 22 0.41 -8.39 -18.61
CA LEU A 22 0.33 -9.82 -18.36
C LEU A 22 0.93 -10.70 -19.48
N SER A 23 0.90 -12.01 -19.18
CA SER A 23 0.88 -13.19 -20.08
C SER A 23 2.22 -13.92 -20.22
N SER A 24 2.32 -15.25 -20.41
CA SER A 24 1.42 -16.41 -20.27
C SER A 24 2.24 -17.67 -20.65
N ARG A 25 1.66 -18.86 -20.43
CA ARG A 25 1.92 -20.17 -21.09
C ARG A 25 3.17 -20.96 -20.71
N GLU A 26 3.25 -22.27 -20.87
CA GLU A 26 2.40 -23.50 -20.93
C GLU A 26 3.44 -24.60 -21.29
N GLY A 27 3.34 -25.85 -20.81
CA GLY A 27 4.23 -26.89 -21.37
C GLY A 27 4.42 -28.24 -20.64
N LEU A 28 3.36 -29.04 -20.58
CA LEU A 28 3.26 -30.52 -20.71
C LEU A 28 4.49 -31.47 -20.63
N SER A 29 4.35 -32.47 -19.73
CA SER A 29 4.39 -33.94 -19.93
C SER A 29 5.62 -34.66 -20.55
N ALA A 30 6.14 -35.69 -19.86
CA ALA A 30 6.01 -37.11 -20.27
C ALA A 30 6.65 -38.10 -19.25
N THR A 31 6.15 -39.33 -19.32
CA THR A 31 6.28 -40.51 -18.47
C THR A 31 7.48 -41.41 -18.77
N ALA A 32 7.88 -42.29 -17.84
CA ALA A 32 8.20 -43.72 -18.10
C ALA A 32 8.51 -44.53 -16.82
N SER A 33 8.17 -45.81 -16.89
CA SER A 33 8.03 -46.88 -15.88
C SER A 33 9.26 -47.78 -15.66
N GLY A 34 9.32 -48.52 -14.53
CA GLY A 34 10.17 -49.71 -14.34
C GLY A 34 9.92 -50.45 -13.00
N LYS A 35 9.99 -51.78 -12.98
CA LYS A 35 9.29 -52.72 -12.04
C LYS A 35 10.25 -53.81 -11.47
N LEU A 36 9.77 -54.56 -10.45
CA LEU A 36 10.17 -55.91 -9.89
C LEU A 36 11.18 -55.91 -8.71
N GLY A 37 11.13 -56.76 -7.65
CA GLY A 37 10.28 -57.87 -7.16
C GLY A 37 11.05 -58.81 -6.19
N GLY A 38 10.38 -59.53 -5.24
CA GLY A 38 10.83 -60.82 -4.67
C GLY A 38 10.99 -61.02 -3.14
N ALA A 39 10.44 -62.11 -2.57
CA ALA A 39 10.37 -62.50 -1.14
C ALA A 39 10.65 -64.01 -0.90
N ALA A 40 10.94 -64.47 0.34
CA ALA A 40 10.90 -65.90 0.79
C ALA A 40 10.90 -66.12 2.35
N ARG A 41 10.38 -67.28 2.82
CA ARG A 41 10.14 -67.75 4.23
C ARG A 41 10.44 -69.26 4.40
N VAL A 42 10.75 -69.78 5.61
CA VAL A 42 10.82 -71.24 5.99
C VAL A 42 10.40 -71.53 7.47
N GLN A 43 9.96 -72.78 7.81
CA GLN A 43 9.50 -73.37 9.12
C GLN A 43 10.25 -74.68 9.53
N GLY A 44 10.22 -75.11 10.82
CA GLY A 44 9.64 -76.42 11.28
C GLY A 44 10.42 -77.52 12.11
N SER A 45 9.69 -78.19 13.06
CA SER A 45 9.79 -79.57 13.71
C SER A 45 10.55 -79.78 15.07
N GLY A 46 10.30 -80.74 16.01
CA GLY A 46 9.39 -81.91 16.26
C GLY A 46 9.96 -82.94 17.33
N ALA A 47 9.15 -83.78 18.04
CA ALA A 47 9.53 -84.73 19.16
C ALA A 47 8.81 -86.13 19.14
N THR A 48 9.16 -87.14 20.01
CA THR A 48 8.60 -88.55 20.11
C THR A 48 8.52 -89.25 21.53
N PRO A 49 7.75 -90.38 21.78
CA PRO A 49 7.29 -90.95 23.11
C PRO A 49 7.32 -92.52 23.40
N GLY A 50 6.84 -93.05 24.59
CA GLY A 50 6.04 -94.34 24.75
C GLY A 50 6.20 -95.36 25.96
N THR A 51 5.09 -95.93 26.53
CA THR A 51 4.89 -97.26 27.27
C THR A 51 3.35 -97.65 27.43
N PRO A 52 2.87 -98.94 27.59
CA PRO A 52 1.55 -99.46 27.13
C PRO A 52 0.37 -99.70 28.14
N LEU A 53 -0.84 -100.00 27.59
CA LEU A 53 -2.23 -99.96 28.15
C LEU A 53 -2.89 -101.33 28.47
N GLY A 54 -3.88 -101.35 29.38
CA GLY A 54 -4.75 -102.48 29.76
C GLY A 54 -5.95 -102.76 28.83
N ARG A 55 -6.74 -103.81 29.13
CA ARG A 55 -7.79 -104.39 28.28
C ARG A 55 -9.13 -103.65 28.41
N ALA A 56 -9.57 -102.98 27.33
CA ALA A 56 -10.85 -102.26 27.28
C ALA A 56 -12.03 -103.20 26.95
N GLU A 57 -13.11 -103.14 27.72
CA GLU A 57 -14.36 -103.86 27.48
C GLU A 57 -15.49 -102.86 27.15
N LYS A 58 -16.32 -103.16 26.13
CA LYS A 58 -17.48 -102.32 25.78
C LYS A 58 -18.67 -102.74 26.63
N GLY A 59 -19.06 -101.91 27.60
CA GLY A 59 -20.09 -102.24 28.59
C GLY A 59 -21.52 -101.93 28.14
N GLU A 60 -22.50 -102.69 28.65
CA GLU A 60 -23.93 -102.36 28.61
C GLU A 60 -24.24 -101.13 29.48
N LEU A 61 -25.46 -100.58 29.37
CA LEU A 61 -25.90 -99.41 30.14
C LEU A 61 -25.76 -99.63 31.65
N GLN A 62 -24.87 -98.89 32.29
CA GLN A 62 -24.70 -98.89 33.74
C GLN A 62 -25.59 -97.80 34.37
N VAL A 63 -26.47 -98.20 35.28
CA VAL A 63 -27.23 -97.27 36.14
C VAL A 63 -26.56 -97.23 37.51
N PHE A 64 -26.19 -96.04 37.98
CA PHE A 64 -25.55 -95.84 39.29
C PHE A 64 -26.61 -95.61 40.38
N PRO A 65 -26.28 -95.82 41.67
CA PRO A 65 -27.22 -95.59 42.79
C PRO A 65 -27.77 -94.16 42.90
N ASN A 66 -27.12 -93.19 42.27
CA ASN A 66 -27.54 -91.78 42.20
C ASN A 66 -28.38 -91.47 40.96
N ASN A 67 -28.88 -92.49 40.26
CA ASN A 67 -29.62 -92.40 38.99
C ASN A 67 -28.84 -91.78 37.82
N ASN A 68 -27.53 -91.56 37.95
CA ASN A 68 -26.71 -91.28 36.76
C ASN A 68 -26.62 -92.55 35.91
N THR A 69 -26.44 -92.38 34.61
CA THR A 69 -26.25 -93.51 33.70
C THR A 69 -24.98 -93.33 32.88
N TYR A 70 -24.32 -94.43 32.55
CA TYR A 70 -23.18 -94.46 31.65
C TYR A 70 -23.31 -95.60 30.64
N SER A 71 -23.02 -95.30 29.37
CA SER A 71 -22.95 -96.28 28.29
C SER A 71 -21.65 -96.05 27.53
N GLY A 72 -20.70 -96.98 27.61
CA GLY A 72 -19.37 -96.80 27.03
C GLY A 72 -18.37 -97.86 27.41
N THR A 73 -17.09 -97.59 27.12
CA THR A 73 -15.99 -98.52 27.43
C THR A 73 -15.51 -98.40 28.88
N TRP A 74 -15.06 -99.54 29.42
CA TRP A 74 -14.51 -99.65 30.76
C TRP A 74 -13.07 -100.17 30.70
N LEU A 75 -12.21 -99.61 31.54
CA LEU A 75 -10.86 -100.11 31.78
C LEU A 75 -10.64 -100.18 33.30
N ASP A 76 -10.30 -101.36 33.80
CA ASP A 76 -10.05 -101.62 35.23
C ASP A 76 -11.16 -101.08 36.16
N GLY A 77 -12.41 -101.25 35.75
CA GLY A 77 -13.59 -100.80 36.51
C GLY A 77 -13.83 -99.29 36.51
N ARG A 78 -13.12 -98.53 35.67
CA ARG A 78 -13.31 -97.09 35.48
C ARG A 78 -13.80 -96.77 34.07
N MET A 79 -14.60 -95.72 33.94
CA MET A 79 -15.01 -95.21 32.62
C MET A 79 -13.77 -94.79 31.84
N HIS A 80 -13.63 -95.29 30.61
CA HIS A 80 -12.43 -95.10 29.79
C HIS A 80 -12.80 -95.19 28.31
N GLY A 81 -12.16 -94.45 27.41
CA GLY A 81 -12.51 -94.42 25.98
C GLY A 81 -13.87 -93.74 25.71
N GLU A 82 -14.45 -93.94 24.54
CA GLU A 82 -15.71 -93.30 24.16
C GLU A 82 -16.89 -93.76 25.03
N GLY A 83 -17.72 -92.81 25.46
CA GLY A 83 -18.95 -93.10 26.19
C GLY A 83 -19.93 -91.94 26.25
N LEU A 84 -21.14 -92.25 26.70
CA LEU A 84 -22.22 -91.32 27.03
C LEU A 84 -22.49 -91.42 28.53
N TYR A 85 -22.32 -90.32 29.24
CA TYR A 85 -22.69 -90.18 30.64
C TYR A 85 -23.86 -89.21 30.77
N VAL A 86 -24.96 -89.66 31.39
CA VAL A 86 -26.14 -88.84 31.66
C VAL A 86 -26.28 -88.69 33.17
N TRP A 87 -26.19 -87.45 33.66
CA TRP A 87 -26.41 -87.12 35.06
C TRP A 87 -27.91 -87.10 35.37
N ASN A 88 -28.28 -87.41 36.61
CA ASN A 88 -29.67 -87.36 37.08
C ASN A 88 -30.29 -85.95 37.03
N ASP A 89 -29.46 -84.90 36.94
CA ASP A 89 -29.93 -83.53 36.73
C ASP A 89 -30.35 -83.25 35.27
N GLY A 90 -30.13 -84.21 34.35
CA GLY A 90 -30.41 -84.10 32.93
C GLY A 90 -29.23 -83.59 32.09
N SER A 91 -28.07 -83.29 32.70
CA SER A 91 -26.85 -83.01 31.94
C SER A 91 -26.40 -84.28 31.24
N GLU A 92 -25.74 -84.14 30.10
CA GLU A 92 -25.14 -85.25 29.37
C GLU A 92 -23.76 -84.89 28.83
N TYR A 93 -22.89 -85.88 28.73
CA TYR A 93 -21.59 -85.78 28.10
C TYR A 93 -21.37 -86.99 27.20
N ALA A 94 -21.09 -86.75 25.92
CA ALA A 94 -20.72 -87.74 24.94
C ALA A 94 -19.29 -87.46 24.48
N GLY A 95 -18.34 -88.36 24.79
CA GLY A 95 -16.93 -88.14 24.46
C GLY A 95 -15.99 -89.15 25.09
N ASP A 96 -14.69 -88.83 25.06
CA ASP A 96 -13.65 -89.68 25.61
C ASP A 96 -13.60 -89.60 27.15
N PHE A 97 -13.41 -90.75 27.79
CA PHE A 97 -13.15 -90.87 29.21
C PHE A 97 -11.73 -91.37 29.46
N ARG A 98 -11.10 -90.91 30.54
CA ARG A 98 -9.83 -91.45 31.03
C ARG A 98 -9.87 -91.54 32.55
N ASP A 99 -9.77 -92.77 33.06
CA ASP A 99 -9.73 -93.07 34.49
C ASP A 99 -10.92 -92.50 35.28
N GLY A 100 -12.10 -92.45 34.65
CA GLY A 100 -13.33 -91.91 35.24
C GLY A 100 -13.57 -90.41 34.99
N PHE A 101 -12.61 -89.69 34.41
CA PHE A 101 -12.73 -88.26 34.09
C PHE A 101 -13.09 -88.04 32.62
N MET A 102 -13.82 -86.97 32.31
CA MET A 102 -13.97 -86.48 30.93
C MET A 102 -12.59 -86.07 30.40
N TRP A 103 -12.26 -86.55 29.22
CA TRP A 103 -10.96 -86.39 28.57
C TRP A 103 -11.13 -86.18 27.06
N GLY A 104 -10.06 -85.86 26.33
CA GLY A 104 -10.04 -85.95 24.87
C GLY A 104 -11.09 -85.06 24.22
N GLN A 105 -11.74 -85.54 23.16
CA GLN A 105 -12.82 -84.79 22.52
C GLN A 105 -14.18 -85.20 23.10
N GLY A 106 -15.07 -84.22 23.29
CA GLY A 106 -16.42 -84.52 23.73
C GLY A 106 -17.37 -83.33 23.71
N GLU A 107 -18.66 -83.66 23.69
CA GLU A 107 -19.76 -82.71 23.77
C GLU A 107 -20.48 -82.87 25.11
N LYS A 108 -20.63 -81.76 25.84
CA LYS A 108 -21.46 -81.66 27.04
C LYS A 108 -22.68 -80.81 26.77
N ARG A 109 -23.87 -81.30 27.10
CA ARG A 109 -25.12 -80.52 27.14
C ARG A 109 -25.60 -80.40 28.57
N TRP A 110 -25.99 -79.19 28.95
CA TRP A 110 -26.60 -78.94 30.26
C TRP A 110 -28.12 -78.82 30.13
N PRO A 111 -28.90 -79.11 31.19
CA PRO A 111 -30.37 -78.95 31.19
C PRO A 111 -30.82 -77.53 30.87
N THR A 112 -29.96 -76.55 31.12
CA THR A 112 -30.21 -75.16 30.79
C THR A 112 -30.26 -74.90 29.28
N GLY A 113 -29.79 -75.84 28.45
CA GLY A 113 -29.63 -75.68 27.00
C GLY A 113 -28.25 -75.15 26.59
N ARG A 114 -27.37 -74.87 27.55
CA ARG A 114 -25.94 -74.58 27.27
C ARG A 114 -25.30 -75.83 26.67
N THR A 115 -24.38 -75.65 25.73
CA THR A 115 -23.59 -76.77 25.16
C THR A 115 -22.13 -76.40 25.03
N TYR A 116 -21.24 -77.38 25.17
CA TYR A 116 -19.82 -77.27 24.88
C TYR A 116 -19.38 -78.45 24.04
N SER A 117 -18.66 -78.20 22.95
CA SER A 117 -18.02 -79.23 22.14
C SER A 117 -16.55 -78.88 21.99
N GLY A 118 -15.65 -79.75 22.44
CA GLY A 118 -14.21 -79.48 22.38
C GLY A 118 -13.36 -80.43 23.21
N GLU A 119 -12.15 -79.97 23.52
CA GLU A 119 -11.17 -80.75 24.27
C GLU A 119 -11.43 -80.71 25.80
N TRP A 120 -11.28 -81.84 26.46
CA TRP A 120 -11.46 -82.02 27.90
C TRP A 120 -10.20 -82.59 28.55
N VAL A 121 -9.84 -82.07 29.72
CA VAL A 121 -8.76 -82.59 30.56
C VAL A 121 -9.22 -82.57 32.02
N GLN A 122 -9.36 -83.75 32.62
CA GLN A 122 -9.80 -83.92 34.02
C GLN A 122 -11.07 -83.12 34.33
N ASP A 123 -12.14 -83.36 33.57
CA ASP A 123 -13.43 -82.68 33.70
C ASP A 123 -13.44 -81.18 33.39
N LEU A 124 -12.31 -80.60 32.99
CA LEU A 124 -12.21 -79.18 32.63
C LEU A 124 -12.11 -79.01 31.12
N MET A 125 -12.83 -78.02 30.61
CA MET A 125 -12.71 -77.58 29.21
C MET A 125 -11.30 -77.06 28.97
N TRP A 126 -10.70 -77.51 27.88
CA TRP A 126 -9.31 -77.27 27.50
C TRP A 126 -9.20 -77.05 25.99
N GLY A 127 -8.03 -76.65 25.51
CA GLY A 127 -7.70 -76.64 24.09
C GLY A 127 -8.70 -75.83 23.26
N ASN A 128 -8.98 -76.27 22.03
CA ASN A 128 -10.00 -75.63 21.20
C ASN A 128 -11.38 -76.19 21.50
N GLY A 129 -12.38 -75.33 21.56
CA GLY A 129 -13.78 -75.73 21.68
C GLY A 129 -14.76 -74.65 21.27
N GLU A 130 -16.02 -75.04 21.22
CA GLU A 130 -17.18 -74.19 20.99
C GLU A 130 -18.12 -74.29 22.18
N MET A 131 -18.51 -73.15 22.74
CA MET A 131 -19.52 -73.03 23.79
C MET A 131 -20.69 -72.19 23.26
N THR A 132 -21.91 -72.69 23.44
CA THR A 132 -23.13 -71.94 23.13
C THR A 132 -24.03 -71.86 24.35
N TRP A 133 -24.71 -70.72 24.49
CA TRP A 133 -25.68 -70.49 25.56
C TRP A 133 -27.08 -70.33 24.96
N PRO A 134 -28.14 -70.66 25.72
CA PRO A 134 -29.53 -70.52 25.27
C PRO A 134 -29.92 -69.10 24.87
N CYS A 135 -29.25 -68.10 25.42
CA CYS A 135 -29.46 -66.69 25.09
C CYS A 135 -28.94 -66.30 23.69
N GLY A 136 -28.29 -67.21 22.96
CA GLY A 136 -27.68 -66.93 21.66
C GLY A 136 -26.22 -66.47 21.73
N GLU A 137 -25.66 -66.32 22.93
CA GLU A 137 -24.21 -66.12 23.09
C GLU A 137 -23.46 -67.34 22.55
N LYS A 138 -22.32 -67.10 21.90
CA LYS A 138 -21.44 -68.14 21.37
C LYS A 138 -19.98 -67.75 21.59
N TYR A 139 -19.16 -68.74 21.93
CA TYR A 139 -17.71 -68.62 21.95
C TYR A 139 -17.08 -69.78 21.18
N THR A 140 -16.19 -69.48 20.25
CA THR A 140 -15.37 -70.48 19.55
C THR A 140 -13.91 -70.09 19.71
N GLY A 141 -13.11 -70.93 20.36
CA GLY A 141 -11.73 -70.58 20.63
C GLY A 141 -11.06 -71.47 21.66
N GLN A 142 -10.01 -70.95 22.25
CA GLN A 142 -9.17 -71.67 23.20
C GLN A 142 -9.71 -71.60 24.64
N PHE A 143 -9.57 -72.69 25.38
CA PHE A 143 -9.96 -72.84 26.78
C PHE A 143 -8.77 -73.31 27.61
N CYS A 144 -8.67 -72.82 28.84
CA CYS A 144 -7.71 -73.30 29.83
C CYS A 144 -8.38 -73.35 31.19
N LYS A 145 -8.41 -74.53 31.81
CA LYS A 145 -9.07 -74.76 33.12
C LYS A 145 -10.52 -74.26 33.16
N GLY A 146 -11.28 -74.50 32.10
CA GLY A 146 -12.71 -74.16 32.05
C GLY A 146 -13.04 -72.70 31.71
N VAL A 147 -12.06 -71.84 31.44
CA VAL A 147 -12.30 -70.42 31.06
C VAL A 147 -11.72 -70.09 29.69
N PHE A 148 -12.27 -69.09 29.01
CA PHE A 148 -11.72 -68.59 27.74
C PHE A 148 -10.27 -68.14 27.95
N HIS A 149 -9.40 -68.56 27.05
CA HIS A 149 -7.98 -68.28 27.12
C HIS A 149 -7.38 -68.30 25.72
N GLY A 150 -6.30 -67.58 25.45
CA GLY A 150 -5.68 -67.61 24.11
C GLY A 150 -6.59 -66.99 23.05
N ARG A 151 -6.54 -67.47 21.80
CA ARG A 151 -7.32 -66.88 20.69
C ARG A 151 -8.73 -67.44 20.60
N GLY A 152 -9.70 -66.59 20.32
CA GLY A 152 -11.07 -66.99 20.07
C GLY A 152 -11.96 -65.88 19.52
N THR A 153 -13.19 -66.25 19.23
CA THR A 153 -14.27 -65.35 18.82
C THR A 153 -15.43 -65.51 19.79
N ARG A 154 -15.88 -64.40 20.37
CA ARG A 154 -17.09 -64.31 21.21
C ARG A 154 -18.14 -63.50 20.46
N CYS A 155 -19.35 -64.04 20.37
CA CYS A 155 -20.52 -63.34 19.84
C CYS A 155 -21.55 -63.21 20.97
N TRP A 156 -22.02 -62.00 21.23
CA TRP A 156 -23.03 -61.73 22.26
C TRP A 156 -24.44 -61.78 21.67
N PRO A 157 -25.48 -61.95 22.53
CA PRO A 157 -26.87 -62.00 22.08
C PRO A 157 -27.36 -60.76 21.31
N ASN A 158 -26.75 -59.61 21.56
CA ASN A 158 -27.05 -58.35 20.86
C ASN A 158 -26.41 -58.29 19.45
N GLY A 159 -25.66 -59.32 19.05
CA GLY A 159 -24.96 -59.40 17.77
C GLY A 159 -23.54 -58.85 17.80
N ASP A 160 -23.12 -58.19 18.89
CA ASP A 160 -21.74 -57.74 19.03
C ASP A 160 -20.80 -58.93 18.91
N SER A 161 -19.60 -58.68 18.38
CA SER A 161 -18.60 -59.73 18.24
C SER A 161 -17.20 -59.23 18.55
N TYR A 162 -16.41 -60.09 19.19
CA TYR A 162 -15.00 -59.88 19.45
C TYR A 162 -14.22 -61.06 18.91
N THR A 163 -13.19 -60.80 18.12
CA THR A 163 -12.21 -61.81 17.69
C THR A 163 -10.83 -61.36 18.10
N GLY A 164 -10.18 -62.13 18.96
CA GLY A 164 -8.89 -61.71 19.52
C GLY A 164 -8.40 -62.64 20.62
N SER A 165 -7.55 -62.08 21.49
CA SER A 165 -6.90 -62.80 22.57
C SER A 165 -7.67 -62.64 23.89
N PHE A 166 -7.67 -63.70 24.69
CA PHE A 166 -8.36 -63.80 25.97
C PHE A 166 -7.42 -64.25 27.08
N ARG A 167 -7.58 -63.70 28.28
CA ARG A 167 -6.89 -64.14 29.49
C ARG A 167 -7.90 -64.21 30.64
N LYS A 168 -8.07 -65.41 31.20
CA LYS A 168 -9.00 -65.67 32.32
C LYS A 168 -10.44 -65.21 32.04
N GLY A 169 -10.90 -65.37 30.80
CA GLY A 169 -12.27 -64.99 30.40
C GLY A 169 -12.43 -63.56 29.88
N GLU A 170 -11.43 -62.68 30.07
CA GLU A 170 -11.47 -61.27 29.63
C GLU A 170 -10.70 -61.07 28.31
N GLN A 171 -11.09 -60.07 27.52
CA GLN A 171 -10.34 -59.65 26.33
C GLN A 171 -9.00 -59.04 26.77
N GLU A 172 -7.91 -59.51 26.18
CA GLU A 172 -6.55 -59.18 26.59
C GLU A 172 -5.57 -59.36 25.42
N GLY A 173 -4.79 -58.33 25.09
CA GLY A 173 -3.88 -58.32 23.94
C GLY A 173 -4.59 -57.86 22.66
N ASP A 174 -4.11 -58.27 21.49
CA ASP A 174 -4.67 -57.81 20.22
C ASP A 174 -6.02 -58.46 19.90
N GLY A 175 -6.96 -57.65 19.43
CA GLY A 175 -8.28 -58.11 19.01
C GLY A 175 -9.10 -57.06 18.26
N SER A 176 -10.16 -57.53 17.63
CA SER A 176 -11.13 -56.70 16.92
C SER A 176 -12.52 -56.87 17.52
N PHE A 177 -13.18 -55.76 17.85
CA PHE A 177 -14.57 -55.72 18.28
C PHE A 177 -15.43 -55.03 17.22
N THR A 178 -16.59 -55.59 16.95
CA THR A 178 -17.61 -55.03 16.06
C THR A 178 -18.90 -54.84 16.85
N SER A 179 -19.40 -53.61 16.91
CA SER A 179 -20.73 -53.32 17.44
C SER A 179 -21.78 -53.65 16.38
N ALA A 180 -22.76 -54.48 16.73
CA ALA A 180 -23.85 -54.82 15.80
C ALA A 180 -24.89 -53.70 15.67
N GLU A 181 -25.17 -52.99 16.76
CA GLU A 181 -26.15 -51.90 16.79
C GLU A 181 -25.60 -50.63 16.12
N GLU A 182 -24.41 -50.19 16.52
CA GLU A 182 -23.82 -48.94 16.05
C GLU A 182 -22.92 -49.12 14.82
N GLY A 183 -22.55 -50.35 14.48
CA GLY A 183 -21.78 -50.70 13.27
C GLY A 183 -20.30 -50.28 13.27
N TRP A 184 -19.79 -49.68 14.35
CA TRP A 184 -18.37 -49.33 14.44
C TRP A 184 -17.50 -50.57 14.72
N VAL A 185 -16.26 -50.49 14.27
CA VAL A 185 -15.25 -51.54 14.43
C VAL A 185 -13.99 -50.96 15.06
N TYR A 186 -13.58 -51.55 16.18
CA TYR A 186 -12.28 -51.28 16.79
C TYR A 186 -11.34 -52.46 16.53
N THR A 187 -10.12 -52.18 16.08
CA THR A 187 -9.03 -53.15 15.98
C THR A 187 -7.80 -52.58 16.69
N GLY A 188 -7.35 -53.24 17.76
CA GLY A 188 -6.23 -52.74 18.57
C GLY A 188 -5.95 -53.61 19.77
N HIS A 189 -5.25 -53.02 20.75
CA HIS A 189 -4.85 -53.71 21.97
C HIS A 189 -5.92 -53.57 23.06
N TRP A 190 -6.06 -54.61 23.88
CA TRP A 190 -7.06 -54.72 24.93
C TRP A 190 -6.39 -55.05 26.26
N VAL A 191 -6.85 -54.45 27.35
CA VAL A 191 -6.42 -54.77 28.71
C VAL A 191 -7.67 -54.81 29.58
N HIS A 192 -7.92 -55.92 30.27
CA HIS A 192 -9.10 -56.08 31.14
C HIS A 192 -10.44 -55.71 30.46
N GLY A 193 -10.61 -56.11 29.21
CA GLY A 193 -11.84 -55.82 28.45
C GLY A 193 -11.97 -54.38 27.94
N LEU A 194 -10.99 -53.51 28.16
CA LEU A 194 -10.99 -52.12 27.70
C LEU A 194 -10.00 -51.90 26.56
N MET A 195 -10.37 -51.03 25.62
CA MET A 195 -9.49 -50.58 24.54
C MET A 195 -8.32 -49.80 25.14
N CYS A 196 -7.09 -50.18 24.77
CA CYS A 196 -5.86 -49.61 25.32
C CYS A 196 -4.73 -49.64 24.28
N GLY A 197 -3.68 -48.85 24.44
CA GLY A 197 -2.54 -48.84 23.52
C GLY A 197 -2.90 -48.29 22.14
N VAL A 198 -2.25 -48.76 21.08
CA VAL A 198 -2.52 -48.29 19.72
C VAL A 198 -3.66 -49.08 19.09
N GLY A 199 -4.63 -48.37 18.51
CA GLY A 199 -5.78 -48.99 17.86
C GLY A 199 -6.40 -48.13 16.77
N LYS A 200 -7.13 -48.80 15.88
CA LYS A 200 -7.94 -48.18 14.81
C LYS A 200 -9.42 -48.37 15.12
N MET A 201 -10.17 -47.27 15.16
CA MET A 201 -11.63 -47.26 15.19
C MET A 201 -12.15 -46.80 13.82
N SER A 202 -13.14 -47.51 13.28
CA SER A 202 -13.82 -47.16 12.02
C SER A 202 -15.33 -47.09 12.26
N TRP A 203 -15.98 -46.02 11.82
CA TRP A 203 -17.43 -45.83 11.96
C TRP A 203 -18.15 -46.06 10.63
N PRO A 204 -19.45 -46.41 10.63
CA PRO A 204 -20.21 -46.66 9.40
C PRO A 204 -20.30 -45.45 8.45
N ASP A 205 -20.20 -44.24 8.99
CA ASP A 205 -20.23 -43.01 8.21
C ASP A 205 -18.92 -42.73 7.46
N GLY A 206 -17.89 -43.57 7.63
CA GLY A 206 -16.58 -43.42 7.00
C GLY A 206 -15.55 -42.69 7.86
N ARG A 207 -15.92 -42.18 9.05
CA ARG A 207 -14.93 -41.66 10.00
C ARG A 207 -13.96 -42.75 10.39
N THR A 208 -12.69 -42.39 10.60
CA THR A 208 -11.69 -43.30 11.14
C THR A 208 -10.78 -42.59 12.14
N TYR A 209 -10.38 -43.29 13.19
CA TYR A 209 -9.39 -42.84 14.15
C TYR A 209 -8.29 -43.88 14.26
N VAL A 210 -7.04 -43.45 14.15
CA VAL A 210 -5.85 -44.28 14.38
C VAL A 210 -4.99 -43.59 15.41
N GLY A 211 -4.81 -44.17 16.59
CA GLY A 211 -4.07 -43.51 17.65
C GLY A 211 -4.04 -44.28 18.95
N GLN A 212 -3.65 -43.60 20.01
CA GLN A 212 -3.53 -44.17 21.34
C GLN A 212 -4.88 -44.16 22.08
N TRP A 213 -5.08 -45.20 22.90
CA TRP A 213 -6.29 -45.44 23.69
C TRP A 213 -5.90 -45.72 25.14
N VAL A 214 -6.68 -45.20 26.07
CA VAL A 214 -6.57 -45.48 27.52
C VAL A 214 -7.99 -45.61 28.07
N ASP A 215 -8.27 -46.71 28.77
CA ASP A 215 -9.55 -47.00 29.41
C ASP A 215 -10.77 -46.79 28.50
N GLY A 216 -10.69 -47.23 27.24
CA GLY A 216 -11.77 -47.10 26.28
C GLY A 216 -11.88 -45.72 25.60
N LYS A 217 -11.00 -44.77 25.90
CA LYS A 217 -11.05 -43.40 25.35
C LYS A 217 -9.83 -43.09 24.50
N ARG A 218 -10.01 -42.24 23.48
CA ARG A 218 -8.89 -41.71 22.69
C ARG A 218 -8.02 -40.84 23.57
N HIS A 219 -6.71 -41.05 23.48
CA HIS A 219 -5.71 -40.38 24.30
C HIS A 219 -4.40 -40.21 23.53
N GLY A 220 -3.48 -39.39 24.02
CA GLY A 220 -2.15 -39.22 23.45
C GLY A 220 -2.17 -38.81 21.99
N THR A 221 -1.30 -39.34 21.15
CA THR A 221 -1.24 -38.94 19.72
C THR A 221 -2.16 -39.81 18.85
N GLY A 222 -2.88 -39.19 17.92
CA GLY A 222 -3.70 -39.90 16.94
C GLY A 222 -4.03 -39.08 15.68
N CYS A 223 -4.63 -39.76 14.72
CA CYS A 223 -5.13 -39.22 13.47
C CYS A 223 -6.63 -39.52 13.36
N LEU A 224 -7.45 -38.48 13.31
CA LEU A 224 -8.89 -38.56 13.05
C LEU A 224 -9.16 -38.09 11.62
N THR A 225 -9.83 -38.91 10.82
CA THR A 225 -10.21 -38.60 9.45
C THR A 225 -11.73 -38.63 9.33
N TRP A 226 -12.29 -37.60 8.68
CA TRP A 226 -13.71 -37.44 8.43
C TRP A 226 -14.08 -37.87 7.00
N PRO A 227 -15.36 -38.17 6.72
CA PRO A 227 -15.79 -38.71 5.42
C PRO A 227 -15.65 -37.70 4.28
N ASP A 228 -15.66 -36.41 4.60
CA ASP A 228 -15.45 -35.30 3.66
C ASP A 228 -13.98 -35.15 3.23
N GLY A 229 -13.05 -35.88 3.86
CA GLY A 229 -11.61 -35.77 3.63
C GLY A 229 -10.88 -34.87 4.63
N ALA A 230 -11.61 -34.18 5.54
CA ALA A 230 -10.98 -33.44 6.62
C ALA A 230 -10.17 -34.40 7.50
N ARG A 231 -9.09 -33.90 8.10
CA ARG A 231 -8.15 -34.70 8.86
C ARG A 231 -7.56 -33.91 10.00
N TYR A 232 -7.41 -34.53 11.16
CA TYR A 232 -6.72 -33.98 12.32
C TYR A 232 -5.66 -34.95 12.78
N GLU A 233 -4.42 -34.48 12.87
CA GLU A 233 -3.29 -35.20 13.44
C GLU A 233 -2.76 -34.45 14.64
N GLY A 234 -2.77 -35.06 15.81
CA GLY A 234 -2.30 -34.38 17.01
C GLY A 234 -2.66 -35.10 18.29
N GLN A 235 -2.69 -34.32 19.35
CA GLN A 235 -2.91 -34.80 20.70
C GLN A 235 -4.40 -34.90 21.06
N PHE A 236 -4.72 -35.90 21.88
CA PHE A 236 -6.04 -36.21 22.39
C PHE A 236 -5.99 -36.44 23.89
N ALA A 237 -7.01 -36.00 24.62
CA ALA A 237 -7.18 -36.27 26.04
C ALA A 237 -8.65 -36.63 26.33
N SER A 238 -8.90 -37.89 26.68
CA SER A 238 -10.23 -38.39 27.05
C SER A 238 -11.29 -38.06 25.98
N ASP A 239 -11.02 -38.48 24.75
CA ASP A 239 -11.85 -38.23 23.55
C ASP A 239 -11.90 -36.78 23.03
N ARG A 240 -11.26 -35.82 23.71
CA ARG A 240 -11.15 -34.45 23.23
C ARG A 240 -9.86 -34.24 22.45
N VAL A 241 -9.93 -33.39 21.43
CA VAL A 241 -8.75 -32.85 20.75
C VAL A 241 -8.13 -31.79 21.67
N GLU A 242 -6.90 -32.03 22.11
CA GLU A 242 -6.23 -31.23 23.14
C GLU A 242 -4.73 -31.20 22.90
N GLY A 243 -4.08 -30.07 23.17
CA GLY A 243 -2.64 -29.91 22.95
C GLY A 243 -2.30 -29.61 21.49
N HIS A 244 -1.13 -30.03 21.00
CA HIS A 244 -0.67 -29.63 19.66
C HIS A 244 -1.13 -30.58 18.56
N GLY A 245 -1.50 -30.02 17.41
CA GLY A 245 -1.86 -30.78 16.22
C GLY A 245 -1.97 -29.95 14.94
N LYS A 246 -2.31 -30.64 13.85
CA LYS A 246 -2.57 -30.09 12.53
C LYS A 246 -3.93 -30.57 12.04
N LYS A 247 -4.78 -29.65 11.61
CA LYS A 247 -6.07 -29.94 10.97
C LYS A 247 -6.02 -29.52 9.51
N SER A 248 -6.32 -30.43 8.61
CA SER A 248 -6.43 -30.18 7.16
C SER A 248 -7.88 -30.33 6.72
N PHE A 249 -8.32 -29.50 5.79
CA PHE A 249 -9.69 -29.44 5.29
C PHE A 249 -9.75 -29.85 3.80
N PRO A 250 -10.94 -30.26 3.29
CA PRO A 250 -11.08 -30.74 1.91
C PRO A 250 -10.81 -29.68 0.83
N ASP A 251 -10.95 -28.40 1.18
CA ASP A 251 -10.67 -27.27 0.29
C ASP A 251 -9.16 -26.97 0.13
N GLY A 252 -8.30 -27.70 0.86
CA GLY A 252 -6.84 -27.49 0.87
C GLY A 252 -6.36 -26.57 1.97
N SER A 253 -7.26 -25.87 2.68
CA SER A 253 -6.89 -25.09 3.86
C SER A 253 -6.42 -26.00 5.00
N TRP A 254 -5.60 -25.46 5.89
CA TRP A 254 -5.12 -26.17 7.06
C TRP A 254 -4.78 -25.21 8.20
N CYS A 255 -4.83 -25.72 9.43
CA CYS A 255 -4.34 -24.99 10.60
C CYS A 255 -3.48 -25.88 11.49
N GLU A 256 -2.53 -25.28 12.17
CA GLU A 256 -1.54 -25.98 13.00
C GLU A 256 -1.20 -25.15 14.22
N GLY A 257 -1.08 -25.80 15.37
CA GLY A 257 -0.80 -25.12 16.63
C GLY A 257 -1.42 -25.84 17.81
N ALA A 258 -1.69 -25.10 18.88
CA ALA A 258 -2.36 -25.63 20.04
C ALA A 258 -3.89 -25.65 19.86
N PHE A 259 -4.51 -26.68 20.40
CA PHE A 259 -5.94 -26.93 20.43
C PHE A 259 -6.40 -27.10 21.86
N LYS A 260 -7.56 -26.55 22.19
CA LYS A 260 -8.26 -26.73 23.46
C LYS A 260 -9.73 -26.98 23.21
N ASP A 261 -10.26 -28.06 23.76
CA ASP A 261 -11.63 -28.53 23.49
C ASP A 261 -11.97 -28.59 21.98
N GLY A 262 -11.00 -28.92 21.13
CA GLY A 262 -11.16 -28.98 19.67
C GLY A 262 -11.11 -27.65 18.92
N HIS A 263 -10.89 -26.52 19.60
CA HIS A 263 -10.74 -25.20 19.01
C HIS A 263 -9.27 -24.77 18.97
N LEU A 264 -8.87 -23.94 18.00
CA LEU A 264 -7.53 -23.35 17.98
C LEU A 264 -7.36 -22.44 19.20
N HIS A 265 -6.20 -22.54 19.85
CA HIS A 265 -5.89 -21.81 21.07
C HIS A 265 -4.39 -21.52 21.17
N GLY A 266 -4.02 -20.34 21.66
CA GLY A 266 -2.61 -19.93 21.77
C GLY A 266 -2.03 -19.54 20.42
N HIS A 267 -0.71 -19.72 20.24
CA HIS A 267 -0.04 -19.34 18.99
C HIS A 267 -0.22 -20.43 17.93
N CYS A 268 -0.91 -20.10 16.84
CA CYS A 268 -1.24 -21.03 15.76
C CYS A 268 -1.11 -20.36 14.39
N THR A 269 -0.94 -21.19 13.38
CA THR A 269 -0.94 -20.82 11.97
C THR A 269 -2.20 -21.35 11.31
N TYR A 270 -2.83 -20.53 10.46
CA TYR A 270 -3.91 -20.91 9.57
C TYR A 270 -3.53 -20.54 8.14
N HIS A 271 -3.63 -21.49 7.23
CA HIS A 271 -3.41 -21.30 5.80
C HIS A 271 -4.73 -21.54 5.07
N TRP A 272 -5.20 -20.55 4.33
CA TRP A 272 -6.43 -20.64 3.53
C TRP A 272 -6.16 -21.26 2.15
N ALA A 273 -7.22 -21.64 1.44
CA ALA A 273 -7.11 -22.25 0.12
C ALA A 273 -6.69 -21.25 -0.99
N ASP A 274 -6.79 -19.96 -0.71
CA ASP A 274 -6.43 -18.84 -1.60
C ASP A 274 -5.01 -18.30 -1.34
N ASP A 275 -4.14 -19.13 -0.75
CA ASP A 275 -2.75 -18.82 -0.38
C ASP A 275 -2.58 -17.68 0.63
N MET A 276 -3.66 -17.26 1.32
CA MET A 276 -3.54 -16.41 2.50
C MET A 276 -3.05 -17.22 3.70
N GLU A 277 -2.34 -16.57 4.61
CA GLU A 277 -1.85 -17.18 5.85
C GLU A 277 -1.97 -16.21 7.02
N PHE A 278 -2.36 -16.72 8.18
CA PHE A 278 -2.34 -15.98 9.44
C PHE A 278 -1.58 -16.78 10.48
N GLU A 279 -0.59 -16.14 11.09
CA GLU A 279 0.19 -16.67 12.18
C GLU A 279 0.06 -15.73 13.37
N GLY A 280 -0.45 -16.22 14.50
CA GLY A 280 -0.63 -15.36 15.67
C GLY A 280 -1.38 -16.04 16.79
N LEU A 281 -1.93 -15.23 17.70
CA LEU A 281 -2.70 -15.71 18.83
C LEU A 281 -4.17 -15.99 18.46
N TRP A 282 -4.68 -17.11 18.96
CA TRP A 282 -6.04 -17.59 18.77
C TRP A 282 -6.70 -17.91 20.12
N GLU A 283 -7.99 -17.61 20.23
CA GLU A 283 -8.83 -18.01 21.37
C GLU A 283 -10.17 -18.52 20.85
N ASN A 284 -10.50 -19.79 21.15
CA ASN A 284 -11.72 -20.46 20.69
C ASN A 284 -11.92 -20.36 19.16
N SER A 285 -10.83 -20.54 18.40
CA SER A 285 -10.79 -20.38 16.94
C SER A 285 -11.07 -18.96 16.41
N ALA A 286 -11.04 -17.94 17.26
CA ALA A 286 -11.02 -16.54 16.84
C ALA A 286 -9.61 -15.96 16.98
N VAL A 287 -9.20 -15.13 16.01
CA VAL A 287 -7.94 -14.38 16.07
C VAL A 287 -8.03 -13.31 17.17
N VAL A 288 -7.01 -13.22 18.01
CA VAL A 288 -6.92 -12.24 19.11
C VAL A 288 -5.48 -11.78 19.32
N GLY A 289 -5.24 -10.49 19.52
CA GLY A 289 -3.92 -9.98 19.91
C GLY A 289 -2.85 -10.10 18.81
N PRO A 290 -1.55 -10.20 19.17
CA PRO A 290 -0.47 -10.10 18.20
C PRO A 290 -0.48 -11.23 17.16
N GLY A 291 -0.22 -10.86 15.92
CA GLY A 291 -0.08 -11.80 14.81
C GLY A 291 0.45 -11.15 13.53
N THR A 292 0.54 -11.95 12.48
CA THR A 292 0.97 -11.60 11.14
C THR A 292 -0.01 -12.21 10.13
N HIS A 293 -0.58 -11.39 9.26
CA HIS A 293 -1.43 -11.82 8.16
C HIS A 293 -0.71 -11.59 6.84
N ARG A 294 -0.50 -12.66 6.08
CA ARG A 294 0.07 -12.68 4.74
C ARG A 294 -1.06 -12.88 3.73
N PHE A 295 -1.24 -11.91 2.85
CA PHE A 295 -2.29 -11.90 1.83
C PHE A 295 -1.75 -12.43 0.50
N SER A 296 -2.65 -12.94 -0.34
CA SER A 296 -2.29 -13.52 -1.63
C SER A 296 -1.76 -12.53 -2.66
N ASP A 297 -2.00 -11.23 -2.46
CA ASP A 297 -1.41 -10.14 -3.26
C ASP A 297 0.03 -9.80 -2.85
N GLY A 298 0.58 -10.52 -1.85
CA GLY A 298 1.91 -10.32 -1.29
C GLY A 298 1.99 -9.20 -0.23
N THR A 299 0.86 -8.63 0.18
CA THR A 299 0.79 -7.75 1.36
C THR A 299 1.01 -8.56 2.63
N GLU A 300 1.79 -8.04 3.58
CA GLU A 300 1.95 -8.62 4.91
C GLU A 300 1.67 -7.56 5.98
N ILE A 301 0.81 -7.90 6.94
CA ILE A 301 0.43 -7.01 8.05
C ILE A 301 0.79 -7.69 9.37
N THR A 302 1.63 -7.04 10.17
CA THR A 302 1.97 -7.45 11.53
C THR A 302 1.42 -6.45 12.53
N GLY A 303 0.75 -6.91 13.59
CA GLY A 303 0.18 -6.03 14.61
C GLY A 303 -0.73 -6.77 15.59
N ASP A 304 -1.49 -6.03 16.38
CA ASP A 304 -2.54 -6.58 17.24
C ASP A 304 -3.85 -6.74 16.46
N PHE A 305 -4.31 -7.98 16.29
CA PHE A 305 -5.51 -8.33 15.54
C PHE A 305 -6.72 -8.51 16.45
N GLU A 306 -7.84 -7.97 15.97
CA GLU A 306 -9.17 -8.22 16.52
C GLU A 306 -10.10 -8.73 15.39
N SER A 307 -11.40 -8.90 15.69
CA SER A 307 -12.40 -9.42 14.75
C SER A 307 -12.47 -8.74 13.36
N ARG A 308 -11.93 -7.52 13.23
CA ARG A 308 -11.98 -6.72 11.99
C ARG A 308 -10.60 -6.45 11.38
N GLY A 309 -9.54 -7.13 11.84
CA GLY A 309 -8.17 -6.94 11.37
C GLY A 309 -7.26 -6.27 12.40
N ALA A 310 -6.07 -5.89 11.95
CA ALA A 310 -5.05 -5.25 12.76
C ALA A 310 -5.46 -3.82 13.16
N CYS A 311 -5.30 -3.52 14.45
CA CYS A 311 -5.59 -2.23 15.07
C CYS A 311 -4.44 -1.86 16.02
N GLY A 312 -4.17 -0.56 16.18
CA GLY A 312 -3.09 -0.10 17.06
C GLY A 312 -1.75 -0.03 16.31
N GLU A 313 -0.62 -0.12 17.01
CA GLU A 313 0.70 -0.07 16.37
C GLU A 313 0.95 -1.34 15.55
N GLY A 314 1.49 -1.19 14.35
CA GLY A 314 1.77 -2.30 13.47
C GLY A 314 2.65 -1.93 12.28
N VAL A 315 2.93 -2.94 11.47
CA VAL A 315 3.69 -2.86 10.24
C VAL A 315 2.83 -3.38 9.11
N LYS A 316 2.77 -2.64 7.99
CA LYS A 316 2.15 -3.09 6.75
C LYS A 316 3.20 -3.01 5.65
N SER A 317 3.50 -4.14 5.03
CA SER A 317 4.41 -4.23 3.90
C SER A 317 3.64 -4.70 2.67
N TRP A 318 4.05 -4.24 1.49
CA TRP A 318 3.42 -4.57 0.22
C TRP A 318 4.39 -5.32 -0.67
N ALA A 319 3.87 -6.10 -1.63
CA ALA A 319 4.67 -6.86 -2.60
C ALA A 319 5.66 -6.01 -3.40
N ASN A 320 5.38 -4.71 -3.57
CA ASN A 320 6.27 -3.77 -4.26
C ASN A 320 7.47 -3.33 -3.40
N GLY A 321 7.62 -3.84 -2.17
CA GLY A 321 8.70 -3.51 -1.23
C GLY A 321 8.46 -2.23 -0.41
N CYS A 322 7.28 -1.60 -0.53
CA CYS A 322 6.93 -0.51 0.38
C CYS A 322 6.67 -1.07 1.78
N GLU A 323 7.01 -0.28 2.80
CA GLU A 323 6.83 -0.65 4.20
C GLU A 323 6.31 0.56 4.98
N TYR A 324 5.20 0.36 5.68
CA TYR A 324 4.64 1.28 6.64
C TYR A 324 4.87 0.77 8.06
N THR A 325 5.23 1.67 8.97
CA THR A 325 5.24 1.43 10.42
C THR A 325 4.47 2.54 11.12
N GLY A 326 3.49 2.18 11.94
CA GLY A 326 2.69 3.14 12.70
C GLY A 326 1.32 2.58 13.05
N ARG A 327 0.34 3.47 13.22
CA ARG A 327 -0.99 3.07 13.66
C ARG A 327 -1.88 2.53 12.53
N LEU A 328 -2.38 1.31 12.71
CA LEU A 328 -3.37 0.65 11.86
C LEU A 328 -4.77 0.75 12.46
N VAL A 329 -5.77 0.82 11.59
CA VAL A 329 -7.19 0.68 11.93
C VAL A 329 -7.83 -0.27 10.92
N HIS A 330 -8.20 -1.47 11.36
CA HIS A 330 -8.78 -2.52 10.50
C HIS A 330 -7.94 -2.78 9.24
N ASN A 331 -6.65 -3.07 9.40
CA ASN A 331 -5.68 -3.30 8.31
C ASN A 331 -5.33 -2.08 7.43
N GLN A 332 -5.92 -0.91 7.69
CA GLN A 332 -5.64 0.33 6.96
C GLN A 332 -4.65 1.19 7.72
N ILE A 333 -3.75 1.84 6.98
CA ILE A 333 -2.82 2.81 7.54
C ILE A 333 -3.57 4.10 7.94
N HIS A 334 -3.33 4.57 9.16
CA HIS A 334 -4.06 5.70 9.72
C HIS A 334 -3.18 6.51 10.70
N HIS A 335 -3.60 7.73 11.04
CA HIS A 335 -2.89 8.59 12.00
C HIS A 335 -1.41 8.78 11.67
N TYR A 336 -0.52 8.86 12.66
CA TYR A 336 0.89 9.14 12.45
C TYR A 336 1.66 7.86 12.16
N GLY A 337 2.59 7.89 11.21
CA GLY A 337 3.45 6.77 10.89
C GLY A 337 4.58 7.12 9.93
N VAL A 338 5.31 6.09 9.53
CA VAL A 338 6.45 6.15 8.61
C VAL A 338 6.15 5.24 7.43
N LEU A 339 6.23 5.76 6.21
CA LEU A 339 6.13 4.98 4.97
C LEU A 339 7.44 5.08 4.21
N LYS A 340 8.05 3.93 3.91
CA LYS A 340 9.29 3.81 3.16
C LYS A 340 9.02 3.11 1.84
N TRP A 341 9.66 3.59 0.80
CA TRP A 341 9.65 2.97 -0.52
C TRP A 341 11.01 2.32 -0.80
N PRO A 342 11.07 1.29 -1.64
CA PRO A 342 12.32 0.61 -2.00
C PRO A 342 13.31 1.51 -2.76
N ASP A 343 12.84 2.59 -3.39
CA ASP A 343 13.67 3.58 -4.08
C ASP A 343 14.34 4.59 -3.13
N GLY A 344 14.17 4.43 -1.82
CA GLY A 344 14.74 5.28 -0.79
C GLY A 344 13.88 6.48 -0.41
N ARG A 345 12.67 6.65 -0.99
CA ARG A 345 11.72 7.63 -0.47
C ARG A 345 11.30 7.26 0.96
N CYS A 346 11.10 8.28 1.78
CA CYS A 346 10.64 8.12 3.16
C CYS A 346 9.71 9.27 3.54
N TYR A 347 8.49 8.93 3.93
CA TYR A 347 7.50 9.83 4.48
C TYR A 347 7.35 9.57 5.98
N VAL A 348 7.34 10.65 6.76
CA VAL A 348 7.07 10.63 8.19
C VAL A 348 6.00 11.67 8.47
N GLY A 349 4.81 11.25 8.88
CA GLY A 349 3.70 12.18 9.07
C GLY A 349 2.35 11.52 9.28
N HIS A 350 1.30 12.32 9.10
CA HIS A 350 -0.07 11.89 9.28
C HIS A 350 -0.66 11.22 8.02
N PHE A 351 -1.55 10.27 8.24
CA PHE A 351 -2.26 9.49 7.26
C PHE A 351 -3.76 9.55 7.54
N LYS A 352 -4.53 9.59 6.46
CA LYS A 352 -5.99 9.49 6.47
C LYS A 352 -6.41 8.73 5.23
N ASP A 353 -7.29 7.74 5.38
CA ASP A 353 -7.82 6.93 4.27
C ASP A 353 -6.71 6.38 3.35
N GLU A 354 -5.63 5.89 3.96
CA GLU A 354 -4.42 5.40 3.29
C GLU A 354 -3.59 6.39 2.47
N ALA A 355 -3.87 7.69 2.60
CA ALA A 355 -3.10 8.76 1.96
C ALA A 355 -2.32 9.60 2.96
N MET A 356 -1.14 10.10 2.56
CA MET A 356 -0.42 11.14 3.29
C MET A 356 -1.31 12.38 3.40
N HIS A 357 -1.57 12.84 4.62
CA HIS A 357 -2.54 13.89 4.89
C HIS A 357 -2.12 14.67 6.14
N GLY A 358 -2.38 15.97 6.20
CA GLY A 358 -1.95 16.78 7.34
C GLY A 358 -0.46 17.08 7.33
N VAL A 359 0.13 17.38 8.49
CA VAL A 359 1.55 17.74 8.58
C VAL A 359 2.43 16.50 8.43
N GLY A 360 3.48 16.61 7.61
CA GLY A 360 4.46 15.55 7.43
C GLY A 360 5.75 16.02 6.76
N MET A 361 6.67 15.09 6.61
CA MET A 361 7.94 15.26 5.92
C MET A 361 8.11 14.14 4.91
N LEU A 362 8.32 14.48 3.63
CA LEU A 362 8.70 13.54 2.58
C LEU A 362 10.14 13.81 2.17
N SER A 363 10.96 12.77 2.11
CA SER A 363 12.33 12.82 1.60
C SER A 363 12.51 11.84 0.44
N TRP A 364 13.29 12.22 -0.56
CA TRP A 364 13.61 11.37 -1.72
C TRP A 364 15.00 11.63 -2.27
N LYS A 365 15.61 10.59 -2.83
CA LYS A 365 16.95 10.65 -3.41
C LYS A 365 16.92 11.43 -4.73
N GLY A 366 17.79 12.44 -4.85
CA GLY A 366 18.07 13.15 -6.09
C GLY A 366 19.46 12.82 -6.64
N THR A 367 19.83 13.42 -7.77
CA THR A 367 21.12 13.20 -8.44
C THR A 367 22.30 13.84 -7.70
N GLU A 368 22.06 14.93 -6.97
CA GLU A 368 23.09 15.76 -6.33
C GLU A 368 22.90 15.90 -4.80
N GLY A 369 21.93 15.18 -4.24
CA GLY A 369 21.54 15.29 -2.83
C GLY A 369 20.14 14.74 -2.60
N ASP A 370 19.65 14.84 -1.36
CA ASP A 370 18.29 14.45 -1.03
C ASP A 370 17.37 15.66 -1.17
N ALA A 371 16.21 15.48 -1.77
CA ALA A 371 15.15 16.45 -1.73
C ALA A 371 14.28 16.20 -0.50
N VAL A 372 13.81 17.28 0.13
CA VAL A 372 13.02 17.20 1.35
C VAL A 372 11.88 18.21 1.28
N TYR A 373 10.65 17.73 1.41
CA TYR A 373 9.48 18.54 1.68
C TYR A 373 9.05 18.40 3.14
N LYS A 374 8.81 19.53 3.82
CA LYS A 374 8.24 19.60 5.17
C LYS A 374 7.04 20.53 5.12
N GLY A 375 5.84 20.02 5.37
CA GLY A 375 4.65 20.86 5.28
C GLY A 375 3.37 20.08 5.38
N TYR A 376 2.29 20.69 4.92
CA TYR A 376 0.98 20.07 4.90
C TYR A 376 0.78 19.23 3.62
N PHE A 377 0.03 18.14 3.75
CA PHE A 377 -0.33 17.21 2.68
C PHE A 377 -1.85 17.09 2.61
N ALA A 378 -2.38 16.98 1.40
CA ALA A 378 -3.76 16.60 1.15
C ALA A 378 -3.74 15.48 0.11
N ASP A 379 -4.16 14.29 0.52
CA ASP A 379 -4.35 13.11 -0.33
C ASP A 379 -3.12 12.80 -1.21
N ASN A 380 -1.96 12.66 -0.54
CA ASN A 380 -0.63 12.42 -1.12
C ASN A 380 0.04 13.62 -1.82
N ILE A 381 -0.60 14.79 -1.86
CA ILE A 381 -0.12 15.95 -2.61
C ILE A 381 0.32 17.06 -1.65
N PHE A 382 1.42 17.77 -1.97
CA PHE A 382 1.83 18.96 -1.23
C PHE A 382 0.72 20.02 -1.27
N HIS A 383 0.31 20.50 -0.12
CA HIS A 383 -0.80 21.43 0.02
C HIS A 383 -0.61 22.34 1.22
N GLY A 384 -1.23 23.52 1.23
CA GLY A 384 -1.11 24.46 2.34
C GLY A 384 0.34 24.94 2.52
N HIS A 385 0.70 25.35 3.73
CA HIS A 385 2.03 25.91 3.97
C HIS A 385 3.11 24.82 4.11
N GLY A 386 4.27 25.04 3.50
CA GLY A 386 5.39 24.10 3.54
C GLY A 386 6.72 24.67 3.06
N SER A 387 7.75 23.84 3.16
CA SER A 387 9.12 24.11 2.73
C SER A 387 9.61 22.95 1.86
N LEU A 388 10.13 23.25 0.67
CA LEU A 388 10.69 22.29 -0.28
C LEU A 388 12.15 22.63 -0.57
N GLU A 389 13.05 21.74 -0.16
CA GLU A 389 14.47 21.76 -0.50
C GLU A 389 14.73 20.76 -1.64
N LEU A 390 15.28 21.24 -2.74
CA LEU A 390 15.62 20.43 -3.92
C LEU A 390 17.08 19.95 -3.87
N PRO A 391 17.45 18.87 -4.59
CA PRO A 391 18.79 18.29 -4.55
C PRO A 391 19.91 19.25 -4.97
N ASN A 392 19.58 20.25 -5.78
CA ASN A 392 20.52 21.28 -6.23
C ASN A 392 20.72 22.42 -5.21
N GLY A 393 20.10 22.33 -4.02
CA GLY A 393 20.15 23.36 -2.97
C GLY A 393 19.12 24.49 -3.11
N ALA A 394 18.23 24.43 -4.11
CA ALA A 394 17.14 25.40 -4.20
C ALA A 394 16.10 25.17 -3.09
N LEU A 395 15.59 26.25 -2.50
CA LEU A 395 14.68 26.21 -1.36
C LEU A 395 13.47 27.10 -1.59
N TYR A 396 12.28 26.51 -1.57
CA TYR A 396 11.01 27.23 -1.51
C TYR A 396 10.39 27.13 -0.12
N GLU A 397 9.86 28.23 0.40
CA GLU A 397 9.08 28.31 1.64
C GLU A 397 7.82 29.13 1.38
N GLY A 398 6.63 28.52 1.48
CA GLY A 398 5.40 29.20 1.10
C GLY A 398 4.19 28.29 1.00
N ASP A 399 3.15 28.77 0.35
CA ASP A 399 1.92 28.01 0.15
C ASP A 399 2.01 27.09 -1.08
N PHE A 400 1.42 25.91 -0.95
CA PHE A 400 1.31 24.91 -2.00
C PHE A 400 -0.16 24.66 -2.30
N ARG A 401 -0.48 24.51 -3.58
CA ARG A 401 -1.80 24.07 -4.03
C ARG A 401 -1.62 23.00 -5.08
N CYS A 402 -2.20 21.82 -4.86
CA CYS A 402 -2.09 20.69 -5.79
C CYS A 402 -0.65 20.38 -6.22
N GLY A 403 0.31 20.46 -5.31
CA GLY A 403 1.71 20.09 -5.56
C GLY A 403 2.59 21.21 -6.13
N VAL A 404 2.02 22.37 -6.49
CA VAL A 404 2.77 23.49 -7.07
C VAL A 404 2.79 24.70 -6.14
N TYR A 405 3.81 25.55 -6.31
CA TYR A 405 3.95 26.82 -5.60
C TYR A 405 2.72 27.70 -5.87
N HIS A 406 2.15 28.27 -4.81
CA HIS A 406 0.94 29.07 -4.88
C HIS A 406 0.91 30.10 -3.75
N GLY A 407 -0.03 31.03 -3.77
CA GLY A 407 -0.24 31.97 -2.65
C GLY A 407 1.00 32.81 -2.39
N ARG A 408 1.41 32.95 -1.12
CA ARG A 408 2.64 33.68 -0.77
C ARG A 408 3.79 32.73 -0.52
N GLY A 409 4.98 33.09 -1.03
CA GLY A 409 6.16 32.28 -0.79
C GLY A 409 7.47 32.98 -1.13
N LYS A 410 8.54 32.38 -0.63
CA LYS A 410 9.92 32.79 -0.86
C LYS A 410 10.70 31.66 -1.50
N PHE A 411 11.38 31.93 -2.60
CA PHE A 411 12.26 30.99 -3.28
C PHE A 411 13.71 31.47 -3.19
N HIS A 412 14.64 30.56 -2.91
CA HIS A 412 16.07 30.77 -2.92
C HIS A 412 16.68 29.85 -3.98
N TRP A 413 17.37 30.43 -4.95
CA TRP A 413 18.06 29.69 -5.99
C TRP A 413 19.50 29.33 -5.54
N PRO A 414 20.10 28.27 -6.13
CA PRO A 414 21.48 27.88 -5.80
C PRO A 414 22.53 28.94 -6.15
N ASP A 415 22.22 29.85 -7.09
CA ASP A 415 23.06 30.99 -7.46
C ASP A 415 23.02 32.15 -6.42
N GLY A 416 22.25 31.98 -5.34
CA GLY A 416 22.05 32.97 -4.28
C GLY A 416 20.94 33.99 -4.58
N SER A 417 20.29 33.92 -5.75
CA SER A 417 19.11 34.73 -6.04
C SER A 417 17.97 34.39 -5.08
N THR A 418 17.11 35.36 -4.79
CA THR A 418 15.90 35.14 -3.97
C THR A 418 14.70 35.87 -4.54
N TYR A 419 13.53 35.25 -4.46
CA TYR A 419 12.25 35.88 -4.76
C TYR A 419 11.35 35.76 -3.55
N SER A 420 10.62 36.81 -3.20
CA SER A 420 9.59 36.81 -2.15
C SER A 420 8.38 37.56 -2.67
N GLY A 421 7.25 36.87 -2.85
CA GLY A 421 6.06 37.48 -3.43
C GLY A 421 4.88 36.51 -3.59
N ASP A 422 3.94 36.91 -4.44
CA ASP A 422 2.81 36.06 -4.79
C ASP A 422 3.22 35.02 -5.87
N TRP A 423 2.57 33.86 -5.84
CA TRP A 423 2.79 32.71 -6.72
C TRP A 423 1.46 32.18 -7.24
N HIS A 424 1.42 31.79 -8.50
CA HIS A 424 0.28 31.13 -9.10
C HIS A 424 0.73 30.00 -10.01
N ASN A 425 0.22 28.79 -9.76
CA ASN A 425 0.53 27.58 -10.53
C ASN A 425 2.02 27.34 -10.81
N GLY A 426 2.89 27.63 -9.84
CA GLY A 426 4.34 27.46 -9.97
C GLY A 426 5.10 28.65 -10.56
N GLU A 427 4.41 29.72 -10.97
CA GLU A 427 5.01 30.92 -11.56
C GLU A 427 4.92 32.11 -10.61
N MET A 428 5.91 33.01 -10.70
CA MET A 428 5.88 34.30 -9.99
C MET A 428 4.80 35.17 -10.64
N GLU A 429 3.82 35.60 -9.84
CA GLU A 429 2.72 36.45 -10.31
C GLU A 429 2.43 37.51 -9.24
N GLY A 430 1.74 38.60 -9.59
CA GLY A 430 1.32 39.60 -8.61
C GLY A 430 2.50 40.43 -8.10
N ARG A 431 2.53 40.77 -6.81
CA ARG A 431 3.60 41.64 -6.27
C ARG A 431 4.71 40.83 -5.62
N GLY A 432 5.94 41.18 -5.94
CA GLY A 432 7.11 40.46 -5.41
C GLY A 432 8.37 41.31 -5.33
N THR A 433 9.36 40.75 -4.63
CA THR A 433 10.73 41.25 -4.58
C THR A 433 11.67 40.16 -5.09
N LEU A 434 12.41 40.44 -6.16
CA LEU A 434 13.48 39.59 -6.71
C LEU A 434 14.83 40.23 -6.39
N SER A 435 15.74 39.49 -5.79
CA SER A 435 17.11 39.92 -5.52
C SER A 435 18.09 38.95 -6.14
N HIS A 436 19.08 39.48 -6.85
CA HIS A 436 20.19 38.73 -7.43
C HIS A 436 21.49 39.24 -6.82
N PRO A 437 22.35 38.37 -6.24
CA PRO A 437 23.55 38.80 -5.52
C PRO A 437 24.66 39.34 -6.43
N GLY A 438 24.52 39.21 -7.76
CA GLY A 438 25.54 39.54 -8.74
C GLY A 438 26.54 38.41 -8.93
N GLY A 439 27.11 38.31 -10.14
CA GLY A 439 28.07 37.28 -10.53
C GLY A 439 29.06 37.81 -11.58
N ASP A 440 29.88 36.92 -12.16
CA ASP A 440 30.91 37.30 -13.14
C ASP A 440 30.34 38.01 -14.38
N ASP A 441 29.08 37.71 -14.76
CA ASP A 441 28.40 38.21 -15.96
C ASP A 441 27.14 39.08 -15.66
N THR A 442 26.77 39.26 -14.40
CA THR A 442 25.50 39.92 -14.01
C THR A 442 25.69 40.86 -12.82
N GLU A 443 25.19 42.10 -12.94
CA GLU A 443 25.20 43.05 -11.84
C GLU A 443 24.22 42.62 -10.73
N CYS A 444 24.59 42.92 -9.48
CA CYS A 444 23.68 42.77 -8.34
C CYS A 444 22.48 43.69 -8.52
N PHE A 445 21.28 43.17 -8.27
CA PHE A 445 20.07 43.99 -8.31
C PHE A 445 18.99 43.50 -7.36
N VAL A 446 18.10 44.43 -6.99
CA VAL A 446 16.86 44.17 -6.27
C VAL A 446 15.73 44.82 -7.03
N TYR A 447 14.79 44.01 -7.51
CA TYR A 447 13.55 44.47 -8.12
C TYR A 447 12.39 44.30 -7.16
N VAL A 448 11.56 45.33 -7.00
CA VAL A 448 10.29 45.31 -6.27
C VAL A 448 9.19 45.80 -7.21
N GLY A 449 8.23 44.95 -7.56
CA GLY A 449 7.21 45.33 -8.52
C GLY A 449 6.22 44.20 -8.84
N GLU A 450 5.60 44.29 -10.01
CA GLU A 450 4.60 43.34 -10.48
C GLU A 450 5.23 42.25 -11.37
N PHE A 451 4.68 41.04 -11.32
CA PHE A 451 5.11 39.88 -12.08
C PHE A 451 3.91 39.25 -12.79
N VAL A 452 4.13 38.79 -14.02
CA VAL A 452 3.17 38.01 -14.82
C VAL A 452 3.95 36.90 -15.52
N GLU A 453 3.51 35.65 -15.35
CA GLU A 453 4.15 34.46 -15.94
C GLU A 453 5.67 34.38 -15.66
N GLY A 454 6.10 34.75 -14.45
CA GLY A 454 7.51 34.73 -14.06
C GLY A 454 8.34 35.92 -14.54
N GLU A 455 7.78 36.85 -15.30
CA GLU A 455 8.49 38.00 -15.86
C GLU A 455 8.14 39.30 -15.11
N MET A 456 9.12 40.20 -14.94
CA MET A 456 8.85 41.52 -14.36
C MET A 456 7.98 42.32 -15.34
N GLN A 457 6.85 42.84 -14.85
CA GLN A 457 5.82 43.47 -15.66
C GLN A 457 5.22 44.68 -14.92
N GLY A 458 4.65 45.64 -15.64
CA GLY A 458 3.95 46.77 -15.04
C GLY A 458 4.88 47.72 -14.26
N CYS A 459 4.36 48.37 -13.23
CA CYS A 459 5.11 49.36 -12.45
C CYS A 459 6.03 48.67 -11.43
N GLY A 460 7.34 48.94 -11.50
CA GLY A 460 8.31 48.39 -10.57
C GLY A 460 9.46 49.33 -10.24
N CYS A 461 10.29 48.90 -9.29
CA CYS A 461 11.50 49.58 -8.87
C CYS A 461 12.68 48.60 -8.87
N ALA A 462 13.65 48.82 -9.75
CA ALA A 462 14.92 48.10 -9.76
C ALA A 462 16.01 48.95 -9.09
N THR A 463 16.74 48.37 -8.15
CA THR A 463 17.85 48.99 -7.42
C THR A 463 19.12 48.19 -7.70
N PHE A 464 20.18 48.86 -8.11
CA PHE A 464 21.47 48.29 -8.49
C PHE A 464 22.54 48.81 -7.51
N PRO A 465 22.95 48.01 -6.52
CA PRO A 465 23.98 48.41 -5.56
C PRO A 465 25.34 48.57 -6.23
N ARG A 466 26.04 49.66 -5.89
CA ARG A 466 27.39 49.94 -6.38
C ARG A 466 28.44 49.56 -5.33
N SER A 467 29.69 49.39 -5.77
CA SER A 467 30.82 49.03 -4.91
C SER A 467 31.25 50.12 -3.93
N ASP A 468 30.86 51.38 -4.19
CA ASP A 468 31.10 52.55 -3.33
C ASP A 468 30.05 52.70 -2.20
N GLY A 469 29.04 51.82 -2.16
CA GLY A 469 27.94 51.85 -1.19
C GLY A 469 26.75 52.71 -1.60
N GLU A 470 26.82 53.41 -2.74
CA GLU A 470 25.68 54.12 -3.34
C GLU A 470 24.81 53.15 -4.16
N VAL A 471 23.61 53.60 -4.57
CA VAL A 471 22.67 52.78 -5.33
C VAL A 471 22.18 53.52 -6.57
N ASP A 472 22.23 52.85 -7.72
CA ASP A 472 21.50 53.29 -8.90
C ASP A 472 20.08 52.71 -8.84
N GLN A 473 19.05 53.48 -9.20
CA GLN A 473 17.66 53.07 -9.04
C GLN A 473 16.80 53.46 -10.23
N TYR A 474 16.13 52.49 -10.85
CA TYR A 474 15.05 52.72 -11.80
C TYR A 474 13.68 52.53 -11.13
N LYS A 475 12.74 53.42 -11.39
CA LYS A 475 11.32 53.35 -11.00
C LYS A 475 10.45 53.64 -12.22
N GLY A 476 9.68 52.68 -12.69
CA GLY A 476 8.86 52.87 -13.88
C GLY A 476 8.30 51.57 -14.43
N ASP A 477 7.91 51.63 -15.69
CA ASP A 477 7.26 50.53 -16.39
C ASP A 477 8.26 49.45 -16.84
N PHE A 478 7.83 48.20 -16.70
CA PHE A 478 8.52 46.98 -17.15
C PHE A 478 7.60 46.17 -18.06
N GLN A 479 8.19 45.57 -19.10
CA GLN A 479 7.52 44.62 -19.98
C GLN A 479 8.47 43.46 -20.29
N CYS A 480 8.04 42.23 -20.01
CA CYS A 480 8.82 41.01 -20.23
C CYS A 480 10.26 41.11 -19.67
N SER A 481 10.37 41.51 -18.40
CA SER A 481 11.65 41.71 -17.71
C SER A 481 12.58 42.78 -18.31
N ARG A 482 12.05 43.69 -19.12
CA ARG A 482 12.78 44.83 -19.68
C ARG A 482 12.17 46.13 -19.20
N ILE A 483 13.03 47.11 -18.96
CA ILE A 483 12.61 48.50 -18.77
C ILE A 483 11.97 48.96 -20.09
N GLN A 484 10.67 49.28 -20.06
CA GLN A 484 9.91 49.70 -21.23
C GLN A 484 8.69 50.51 -20.80
N GLY A 485 8.54 51.73 -21.32
CA GLY A 485 7.48 52.67 -20.93
C GLY A 485 8.02 53.86 -20.15
N CYS A 486 7.21 54.47 -19.29
CA CYS A 486 7.58 55.68 -18.57
C CYS A 486 8.30 55.35 -17.25
N GLY A 487 9.35 56.09 -16.92
CA GLY A 487 10.09 55.85 -15.68
C GLY A 487 11.04 56.95 -15.26
N SER A 488 11.76 56.68 -14.18
CA SER A 488 12.79 57.50 -13.58
C SER A 488 14.00 56.65 -13.22
N LEU A 489 15.18 56.96 -13.77
CA LEU A 489 16.46 56.35 -13.46
C LEU A 489 17.32 57.36 -12.68
N THR A 490 17.68 57.04 -11.45
CA THR A 490 18.63 57.82 -10.62
C THR A 490 19.96 57.08 -10.57
N ASP A 491 21.05 57.73 -10.94
CA ASP A 491 22.41 57.20 -10.86
C ASP A 491 23.42 58.29 -10.46
N ALA A 492 24.72 57.97 -10.41
CA ALA A 492 25.78 58.94 -10.08
C ALA A 492 25.84 60.16 -11.02
N SER A 493 25.25 60.10 -12.22
CA SER A 493 25.17 61.22 -13.17
C SER A 493 23.95 62.12 -12.96
N GLY A 494 23.00 61.71 -12.10
CA GLY A 494 21.78 62.44 -11.78
C GLY A 494 20.49 61.61 -12.00
N SER A 495 19.33 62.29 -11.98
CA SER A 495 18.01 61.66 -12.21
C SER A 495 17.50 61.90 -13.62
N ARG A 496 17.13 60.85 -14.35
CA ARG A 496 16.56 60.88 -15.71
C ARG A 496 15.11 60.40 -15.65
N HIS A 497 14.16 61.18 -16.14
CA HIS A 497 12.73 60.89 -16.23
C HIS A 497 12.29 60.85 -17.69
N GLY A 498 11.54 59.87 -18.16
CA GLY A 498 11.14 59.84 -19.58
C GLY A 498 10.57 58.51 -20.05
N SER A 499 10.44 58.36 -21.37
CA SER A 499 10.11 57.08 -22.01
C SER A 499 11.39 56.28 -22.29
N PHE A 500 11.38 55.00 -21.93
CA PHE A 500 12.50 54.07 -22.02
C PHE A 500 12.28 52.94 -23.04
N GLU A 501 11.77 53.25 -24.23
CA GLU A 501 11.66 52.30 -25.35
C GLU A 501 13.06 52.01 -25.95
N SER A 502 13.74 50.95 -25.48
CA SER A 502 15.10 50.55 -25.91
C SER A 502 16.20 51.55 -25.56
N GLY A 503 16.11 52.12 -24.35
CA GLY A 503 16.95 53.23 -23.90
C GLY A 503 16.10 54.49 -23.72
N CYS A 504 16.57 55.46 -22.94
CA CYS A 504 15.81 56.70 -22.76
C CYS A 504 15.83 57.46 -24.10
N THR A 505 14.69 57.53 -24.79
CA THR A 505 14.61 58.14 -26.13
C THR A 505 14.19 59.61 -26.05
N VAL A 506 13.33 59.98 -25.09
CA VAL A 506 12.84 61.35 -24.85
C VAL A 506 12.48 61.55 -23.37
N GLY A 507 12.88 62.68 -22.76
CA GLY A 507 12.48 63.03 -21.39
C GLY A 507 13.24 64.21 -20.74
N GLU A 508 13.30 64.22 -19.39
CA GLU A 508 13.98 65.19 -18.52
C GLU A 508 15.20 64.58 -17.77
N LYS A 509 16.37 65.23 -17.73
CA LYS A 509 17.54 64.85 -16.90
C LYS A 509 17.84 65.96 -15.89
N ILE A 510 18.04 65.62 -14.62
CA ILE A 510 18.51 66.49 -13.55
C ILE A 510 19.91 66.02 -13.20
N ASP A 511 20.94 66.82 -13.47
CA ASP A 511 22.32 66.43 -13.16
C ASP A 511 22.65 66.54 -11.66
N ALA A 512 23.84 66.07 -11.27
CA ALA A 512 24.31 66.12 -9.87
C ALA A 512 24.41 67.55 -9.29
N SER A 513 24.44 68.59 -10.13
CA SER A 513 24.43 70.00 -9.71
C SER A 513 23.03 70.60 -9.58
N GLY A 514 21.99 69.83 -9.92
CA GLY A 514 20.59 70.24 -9.91
C GLY A 514 20.10 70.92 -11.19
N GLN A 515 20.88 70.90 -12.28
CA GLN A 515 20.45 71.48 -13.56
C GLN A 515 19.51 70.55 -14.31
N VAL A 516 18.44 71.10 -14.87
CA VAL A 516 17.38 70.34 -15.55
C VAL A 516 17.53 70.46 -17.08
N PHE A 517 17.46 69.34 -17.79
CA PHE A 517 17.55 69.25 -19.26
C PHE A 517 16.34 68.50 -19.81
N ARG A 518 15.69 68.95 -20.90
CA ARG A 518 14.56 68.25 -21.56
C ARG A 518 14.82 68.03 -23.05
N GLY A 519 14.56 66.85 -23.59
CA GLY A 519 14.72 66.58 -25.04
C GLY A 519 14.92 65.10 -25.41
N SER A 520 15.45 64.87 -26.61
CA SER A 520 15.83 63.51 -27.08
C SER A 520 17.11 63.05 -26.39
N MET A 521 17.13 61.80 -25.90
CA MET A 521 18.18 61.28 -25.01
C MET A 521 19.09 60.21 -25.64
N ALA A 522 18.98 59.97 -26.95
CA ALA A 522 19.64 58.87 -27.67
C ALA A 522 21.19 58.84 -27.64
N ARG A 523 21.87 59.81 -27.03
CA ARG A 523 23.34 59.93 -26.97
C ARG A 523 23.90 60.44 -25.63
N ASP A 524 23.17 60.27 -24.52
CA ASP A 524 23.38 61.01 -23.27
C ASP A 524 23.13 62.52 -23.47
N VAL A 525 22.43 63.15 -22.54
CA VAL A 525 21.96 64.54 -22.68
C VAL A 525 23.12 65.54 -22.73
N ALA A 526 24.30 65.12 -22.27
CA ALA A 526 25.55 65.87 -22.45
C ALA A 526 26.00 65.93 -23.92
N HIS A 527 25.45 65.10 -24.81
CA HIS A 527 25.87 64.92 -26.21
C HIS A 527 24.68 64.78 -27.18
N GLY A 528 23.87 65.83 -27.39
CA GLY A 528 22.75 65.75 -28.33
C GLY A 528 21.83 66.98 -28.32
N PRO A 529 20.73 66.96 -29.09
CA PRO A 529 19.73 68.03 -29.10
C PRO A 529 18.89 68.03 -27.81
N ALA A 530 19.02 69.07 -26.99
CA ALA A 530 18.31 69.21 -25.70
C ALA A 530 18.06 70.68 -25.28
N VAL A 531 17.15 70.89 -24.32
CA VAL A 531 16.80 72.18 -23.71
C VAL A 531 17.25 72.21 -22.24
N MET A 532 18.17 73.09 -21.87
CA MET A 532 18.64 73.31 -20.50
C MET A 532 17.81 74.39 -19.79
N TYR A 533 17.47 74.15 -18.52
CA TYR A 533 16.74 75.06 -17.62
C TYR A 533 17.64 75.49 -16.47
N GLY A 534 18.03 76.76 -16.47
CA GLY A 534 18.71 77.46 -15.37
C GLY A 534 18.09 78.84 -15.14
N ALA A 535 18.91 79.88 -14.90
CA ALA A 535 18.43 81.28 -14.88
C ALA A 535 17.88 81.76 -16.25
N LYS A 536 18.17 81.02 -17.33
CA LYS A 536 17.60 81.15 -18.67
C LYS A 536 17.37 79.76 -19.28
N VAL A 537 16.33 79.62 -20.11
CA VAL A 537 16.03 78.40 -20.87
C VAL A 537 16.81 78.44 -22.19
N THR A 538 17.61 77.40 -22.50
CA THR A 538 18.49 77.37 -23.69
C THR A 538 18.31 76.06 -24.46
N ALA A 539 17.90 76.12 -25.73
CA ALA A 539 17.78 74.96 -26.62
C ALA A 539 18.98 74.85 -27.58
N GLY A 540 19.52 73.65 -27.82
CA GLY A 540 20.66 73.48 -28.73
C GLY A 540 21.20 72.05 -28.81
N PHE A 541 22.24 71.85 -29.61
CA PHE A 541 23.06 70.64 -29.59
C PHE A 541 24.17 70.81 -28.57
N TRP A 542 24.23 69.90 -27.60
CA TRP A 542 25.18 69.92 -26.51
C TRP A 542 26.27 68.86 -26.73
N HIS A 543 27.48 69.14 -26.28
CA HIS A 543 28.58 68.16 -26.22
C HIS A 543 29.43 68.43 -24.96
N ASN A 544 29.59 67.44 -24.09
CA ASN A 544 30.24 67.58 -22.77
C ASN A 544 29.67 68.75 -21.94
N GLY A 545 28.35 68.96 -21.96
CA GLY A 545 27.70 70.04 -21.20
C GLY A 545 27.86 71.45 -21.78
N ALA A 546 28.56 71.61 -22.90
CA ALA A 546 28.66 72.87 -23.63
C ALA A 546 27.73 72.88 -24.86
N CYS A 547 26.95 73.94 -25.04
CA CYS A 547 26.12 74.13 -26.23
C CYS A 547 27.04 74.39 -27.43
N GLN A 548 27.14 73.42 -28.33
CA GLN A 548 27.94 73.49 -29.56
C GLN A 548 27.23 74.34 -30.63
N SER A 549 25.89 74.27 -30.67
CA SER A 549 25.07 75.12 -31.53
C SER A 549 23.70 75.36 -30.90
N SER A 550 23.31 76.62 -30.74
CA SER A 550 22.01 76.99 -30.16
C SER A 550 20.92 77.00 -31.22
N LEU A 551 19.79 76.35 -30.92
CA LEU A 551 18.57 76.39 -31.72
C LEU A 551 17.71 77.58 -31.24
N ARG A 552 18.26 78.81 -31.36
CA ARG A 552 17.69 80.11 -30.98
C ARG A 552 17.20 80.30 -29.52
N GLU A 553 17.52 81.47 -28.98
CA GLU A 553 16.95 82.00 -27.73
C GLU A 553 15.48 82.40 -27.95
N SER A 554 14.55 81.69 -27.30
CA SER A 554 13.19 82.19 -27.11
C SER A 554 13.09 82.79 -25.71
N LEU A 555 13.01 84.12 -25.66
CA LEU A 555 12.64 84.89 -24.48
C LEU A 555 11.16 84.61 -24.16
N VAL A 556 10.88 83.83 -23.12
CA VAL A 556 9.57 83.90 -22.43
C VAL A 556 9.79 84.54 -21.07
N SER A 557 9.37 85.80 -20.96
CA SER A 557 9.30 86.51 -19.69
C SER A 557 8.14 85.96 -18.85
N ALA A 558 8.43 85.42 -17.68
CA ALA A 558 7.42 85.12 -16.68
C ALA A 558 6.85 86.42 -16.10
N LYS A 559 5.53 86.66 -16.17
CA LYS A 559 4.83 87.55 -15.21
C LYS A 559 3.30 87.41 -15.20
N MET A 560 2.79 87.27 -13.96
CA MET A 560 1.45 87.59 -13.41
C MET A 560 0.26 86.77 -13.95
N GLY A 561 -0.74 86.34 -13.17
CA GLY A 561 -1.16 86.68 -11.82
C GLY A 561 -2.70 86.77 -11.77
N SER A 562 -3.29 86.15 -10.74
CA SER A 562 -4.56 86.51 -10.06
C SER A 562 -5.96 86.28 -10.68
N LYS A 563 -6.77 85.53 -9.88
CA LYS A 563 -8.17 85.76 -9.46
C LYS A 563 -9.30 85.43 -10.47
N VAL A 564 -10.54 85.02 -10.15
CA VAL A 564 -11.43 84.71 -8.98
C VAL A 564 -12.83 84.40 -9.63
N PHE A 565 -13.66 83.44 -9.20
CA PHE A 565 -14.99 83.60 -8.52
C PHE A 565 -15.67 82.19 -8.43
N SER A 566 -16.09 81.71 -7.23
CA SER A 566 -17.46 81.64 -6.62
C SER A 566 -18.53 80.86 -7.43
N ALA A 567 -19.43 80.02 -6.91
CA ALA A 567 -20.21 79.92 -5.65
C ALA A 567 -20.61 78.42 -5.40
N GLU A 568 -20.73 77.85 -4.19
CA GLU A 568 -21.82 77.93 -3.17
C GLU A 568 -23.23 77.68 -3.76
N GLU A 569 -24.14 76.79 -3.30
CA GLU A 569 -24.46 76.12 -2.01
C GLU A 569 -25.22 74.79 -2.31
N SER A 570 -25.13 73.72 -1.51
CA SER A 570 -26.02 73.51 -0.36
C SER A 570 -25.47 72.47 0.63
N ALA A 571 -25.60 72.81 1.91
CA ALA A 571 -25.07 72.17 3.12
C ALA A 571 -26.02 71.07 3.67
N GLU A 572 -25.55 69.86 4.03
CA GLU A 572 -25.02 69.38 5.35
C GLU A 572 -26.13 68.99 6.38
N PRO A 573 -25.85 68.29 7.53
CA PRO A 573 -24.58 67.77 8.07
C PRO A 573 -24.62 66.31 8.64
N ASN A 574 -23.45 65.67 8.82
CA ASN A 574 -22.93 65.29 10.16
C ASN A 574 -21.59 64.51 10.14
N VAL A 575 -20.56 65.20 10.66
CA VAL A 575 -19.57 64.82 11.70
C VAL A 575 -18.48 63.75 11.43
N ALA A 576 -17.27 64.28 11.18
CA ALA A 576 -15.89 63.98 11.68
C ALA A 576 -15.32 62.53 11.67
N GLY A 577 -14.10 62.24 11.20
CA GLY A 577 -13.06 63.06 10.55
C GLY A 577 -11.72 62.30 10.37
N LYS A 578 -11.09 62.53 9.20
CA LYS A 578 -9.63 62.52 8.84
C LYS A 578 -8.85 61.18 8.91
N ASN A 579 -8.07 60.74 7.91
CA ASN A 579 -7.23 61.46 6.93
C ASN A 579 -7.05 60.69 5.60
N LYS A 580 -6.81 61.48 4.53
CA LYS A 580 -6.61 61.14 3.10
C LYS A 580 -5.19 60.64 2.76
N GLN A 581 -5.07 59.89 1.66
CA GLN A 581 -4.28 60.31 0.47
C GLN A 581 -4.79 59.61 -0.80
N GLN A 582 -4.89 60.37 -1.90
CA GLN A 582 -5.51 60.04 -3.19
C GLN A 582 -4.66 60.66 -4.32
N ASN A 583 -4.74 60.08 -5.53
CA ASN A 583 -4.50 60.62 -6.89
C ASN A 583 -3.46 59.80 -7.70
N GLY A 584 -3.73 59.30 -8.90
CA GLY A 584 -4.83 59.59 -9.83
C GLY A 584 -4.44 60.67 -10.85
N VAL A 585 -4.12 60.19 -12.05
CA VAL A 585 -3.66 60.81 -13.31
C VAL A 585 -4.25 62.19 -13.67
N ALA A 586 -3.38 63.09 -14.18
CA ALA A 586 -3.78 64.20 -15.05
C ALA A 586 -2.76 64.38 -16.20
N LEU A 587 -3.21 64.04 -17.42
CA LEU A 587 -2.63 64.48 -18.69
C LEU A 587 -3.04 65.95 -18.94
N ALA A 588 -2.11 66.80 -19.39
CA ALA A 588 -2.45 68.08 -20.01
C ALA A 588 -1.45 68.41 -21.13
N LEU A 589 -1.88 68.20 -22.37
CA LEU A 589 -1.27 68.72 -23.61
C LEU A 589 -1.86 70.11 -23.92
N LEU A 590 -1.05 71.01 -24.49
CA LEU A 590 -1.49 72.31 -25.03
C LEU A 590 -2.28 72.14 -26.36
N PRO A 591 -3.17 73.09 -26.71
CA PRO A 591 -4.07 72.97 -27.86
C PRO A 591 -3.40 73.33 -29.20
N GLY A 592 -3.61 72.49 -30.23
CA GLY A 592 -3.41 72.87 -31.63
C GLY A 592 -2.50 71.99 -32.49
N ALA A 593 -1.93 70.90 -31.97
CA ALA A 593 -1.20 69.92 -32.78
C ALA A 593 -2.13 68.77 -33.20
N VAL A 594 -2.18 68.46 -34.50
CA VAL A 594 -2.77 67.22 -35.01
C VAL A 594 -1.61 66.26 -35.25
N ALA A 595 -1.50 65.22 -34.43
CA ALA A 595 -0.64 64.08 -34.68
C ALA A 595 -1.50 62.99 -35.33
N ASP A 596 -1.13 62.56 -36.53
CA ASP A 596 -1.72 61.36 -37.13
C ASP A 596 -0.92 60.16 -36.60
N CYS A 597 -1.53 59.42 -35.68
CA CYS A 597 -0.85 58.48 -34.79
C CYS A 597 -0.35 57.19 -35.48
N LEU A 598 -0.41 57.11 -36.81
CA LEU A 598 -0.18 55.88 -37.57
C LEU A 598 1.02 55.94 -38.53
N THR A 599 1.56 57.12 -38.88
CA THR A 599 2.68 57.24 -39.85
C THR A 599 3.92 57.97 -39.34
N CYS A 600 3.89 58.58 -38.15
CA CYS A 600 5.00 59.38 -37.59
C CYS A 600 5.41 60.61 -38.42
N ASP A 601 4.57 61.08 -39.35
CA ASP A 601 4.79 62.33 -40.09
C ASP A 601 4.41 63.57 -39.27
N ALA A 602 5.09 64.70 -39.47
CA ALA A 602 4.83 65.95 -38.74
C ALA A 602 4.61 67.14 -39.69
N TYR A 603 3.56 67.94 -39.44
CA TYR A 603 3.33 69.21 -40.13
C TYR A 603 3.56 70.39 -39.20
N ALA A 604 4.37 71.35 -39.64
CA ALA A 604 4.59 72.62 -38.95
C ALA A 604 4.23 73.79 -39.90
N GLY A 605 3.04 74.36 -39.71
CA GLY A 605 2.53 75.48 -40.50
C GLY A 605 1.19 75.98 -39.97
N GLN A 606 0.57 76.93 -40.68
CA GLN A 606 -0.79 77.38 -40.33
C GLN A 606 -1.80 76.25 -40.56
N VAL A 607 -2.75 76.12 -39.63
CA VAL A 607 -3.84 75.15 -39.70
C VAL A 607 -5.14 75.92 -39.48
N GLU A 608 -6.02 75.92 -40.47
CA GLU A 608 -7.36 76.50 -40.38
C GLU A 608 -8.39 75.38 -40.50
N ALA A 609 -9.35 75.34 -39.57
CA ALA A 609 -10.41 74.32 -39.51
C ALA A 609 -9.92 72.85 -39.59
N GLY A 610 -8.74 72.56 -39.04
CA GLY A 610 -8.16 71.21 -39.03
C GLY A 610 -7.45 70.80 -40.32
N LYS A 611 -7.27 71.71 -41.29
CA LYS A 611 -6.56 71.46 -42.55
C LYS A 611 -5.28 72.31 -42.67
N LYS A 612 -4.28 71.76 -43.37
CA LYS A 612 -3.00 72.45 -43.67
C LYS A 612 -3.26 73.67 -44.55
N HIS A 613 -2.81 74.85 -44.14
CA HIS A 613 -3.05 76.10 -44.86
C HIS A 613 -1.80 77.02 -44.81
N GLY A 614 -1.57 77.80 -45.86
CA GLY A 614 -0.49 78.79 -45.92
C GLY A 614 0.90 78.17 -46.04
N HIS A 615 1.95 78.88 -45.60
CA HIS A 615 3.31 78.35 -45.64
C HIS A 615 3.58 77.36 -44.50
N GLY A 616 4.05 76.16 -44.84
CA GLY A 616 4.32 75.11 -43.87
C GLY A 616 5.40 74.14 -44.34
N ILE A 617 5.99 73.44 -43.38
CA ILE A 617 6.96 72.36 -43.60
C ILE A 617 6.29 71.05 -43.21
N TYR A 618 6.29 70.08 -44.12
CA TYR A 618 5.88 68.71 -43.86
C TYR A 618 7.12 67.84 -43.77
N VAL A 619 7.25 67.08 -42.68
CA VAL A 619 8.38 66.19 -42.40
C VAL A 619 7.87 64.76 -42.42
N TYR A 620 8.43 63.96 -43.31
CA TYR A 620 8.14 62.53 -43.40
C TYR A 620 8.94 61.75 -42.35
N ALA A 621 8.48 60.56 -41.98
CA ALA A 621 9.16 59.67 -41.03
C ALA A 621 10.60 59.25 -41.43
N ASP A 622 11.01 59.47 -42.69
CA ASP A 622 12.37 59.22 -43.21
C ASP A 622 13.29 60.46 -43.15
N ASP A 623 12.92 61.48 -42.37
CA ASP A 623 13.59 62.77 -42.21
C ASP A 623 13.66 63.64 -43.48
N THR A 624 12.93 63.28 -44.55
CA THR A 624 12.77 64.17 -45.70
C THR A 624 11.73 65.26 -45.41
N ALA A 625 12.04 66.51 -45.79
CA ALA A 625 11.20 67.67 -45.50
C ALA A 625 10.79 68.39 -46.78
N PHE A 626 9.49 68.66 -46.94
CA PHE A 626 8.95 69.46 -48.03
C PHE A 626 8.46 70.82 -47.50
N LYS A 627 8.97 71.90 -48.10
CA LYS A 627 8.56 73.27 -47.80
C LYS A 627 7.74 73.81 -48.96
N GLY A 628 6.48 74.17 -48.69
CA GLY A 628 5.56 74.64 -49.71
C GLY A 628 4.50 75.59 -49.15
N GLU A 629 3.69 76.11 -50.07
CA GLU A 629 2.46 76.84 -49.78
C GLU A 629 1.29 75.86 -49.97
N TRP A 630 0.46 75.71 -48.96
CA TRP A 630 -0.53 74.64 -48.87
C TRP A 630 -1.93 75.24 -48.99
N SER A 631 -2.66 74.83 -50.03
CA SER A 631 -4.05 75.22 -50.26
C SER A 631 -4.85 73.95 -50.60
N GLU A 632 -5.28 73.22 -49.56
CA GLU A 632 -6.11 72.01 -49.64
C GLU A 632 -5.56 70.82 -50.48
N GLU A 633 -5.30 69.70 -49.81
CA GLU A 633 -5.16 68.32 -50.32
C GLU A 633 -4.45 68.04 -51.67
N GLU A 634 -3.17 68.38 -51.79
CA GLU A 634 -2.27 67.60 -52.67
C GLU A 634 -1.04 67.09 -51.89
N HIS A 635 -0.93 65.76 -51.77
CA HIS A 635 0.31 65.09 -51.38
C HIS A 635 1.26 65.07 -52.58
N PRO A 636 2.49 65.60 -52.50
CA PRO A 636 3.45 65.44 -53.59
C PRO A 636 3.83 63.95 -53.69
N ARG A 637 3.42 63.29 -54.78
CA ARG A 637 3.83 61.90 -55.09
C ARG A 637 5.30 61.91 -55.55
N LYS A 638 6.13 61.04 -54.94
CA LYS A 638 7.46 60.66 -55.46
C LYS A 638 7.25 59.95 -56.81
N GLU A 639 7.61 60.57 -57.93
CA GLU A 639 7.67 59.88 -59.23
C GLU A 639 8.94 59.03 -59.34
N GLY A 640 8.77 57.74 -59.60
CA GLY A 640 9.80 56.76 -59.95
C GLY A 640 9.13 55.48 -60.48
N PRO A 641 9.70 54.79 -61.49
CA PRO A 641 8.93 54.05 -62.49
C PRO A 641 8.42 52.69 -61.98
N ALA A 642 7.22 52.31 -62.45
CA ALA A 642 6.59 51.01 -62.25
C ALA A 642 7.32 49.88 -62.98
N PRO A 643 7.18 48.63 -62.48
CA PRO A 643 6.58 47.62 -63.35
C PRO A 643 5.57 46.68 -62.65
N GLU A 644 4.43 46.54 -63.33
CA GLU A 644 3.71 45.30 -63.70
C GLU A 644 3.59 44.13 -62.71
N GLY A 645 2.34 43.87 -62.29
CA GLY A 645 1.61 42.69 -62.79
C GLY A 645 1.34 41.51 -61.83
N LEU A 646 0.06 41.08 -61.84
CA LEU A 646 -0.55 39.80 -61.41
C LEU A 646 -0.88 39.69 -59.90
N ALA A 647 -2.13 39.76 -59.42
CA ALA A 647 -3.39 39.04 -59.70
C ALA A 647 -3.58 37.72 -58.90
N SER A 648 -4.78 37.66 -58.28
CA SER A 648 -5.62 36.53 -57.83
C SER A 648 -5.30 35.70 -56.57
N GLU A 649 -6.31 35.72 -55.66
CA GLU A 649 -6.98 34.61 -54.94
C GLU A 649 -6.15 33.59 -54.13
N GLN A 650 -6.25 33.65 -52.79
CA GLN A 650 -7.12 32.81 -51.95
C GLN A 650 -7.16 33.31 -50.50
#